data_AF-A0A976IGJ0-F1
#
_entry.id   AF-A0A976IGJ0-F1
#
_cell.length_a   1.000
_cell.length_b   1.000
_cell.length_c   1.000
_cell.angle_alpha   90.00
_cell.angle_beta   90.00
_cell.angle_gamma   90.00
#
_symmetry.space_group_name_H-M   'P 1'
#
loop_
_entity.id
_entity.type
_entity.pdbx_description
1 polymer ?
#
loop_
_entity_poly.entity_id
_entity_poly.type
_entity_poly.pdbx_seq_one_letter_code
_entity_poly.pdbx_strand_id
1 'polypeptide(L)'
;MGAVNSVRKLTIDSIALLEQLEPNATELAAKHAVQRRVQQLLQQEWPTCRVLAFGSSESRLGFGGCDVDLGIYFEDVHVDAQGQFSPQERVTLLATACERLASAFQVQNFVRNARVPVIKLWDPERQVACDICVGGINVLLNTALLKYYGQVDLRVRPLVFAVKYWAKQRGINDSLNGTLSSYGYTLLLIFYLQSHYAEMQFPAILALFQNLQSQTKVSVLLQRLRSFPTMEMPFPFGTSEFNSVGALLAGFFDFFACRFNMEDEVVSVRTGRALSKTTKWSHPLSWRLSIEDPFELAHDVGRVIFHRKGQNLIRAEFKRANNLLIREHRLRDICEPDQSSWNNMSSCYICLCRDHITRDCGQLVIQRLKLGNPGSKARLLFSDCWYCGEYGHYKAECPMLFFRDIPCPLKVTDNILPAESATALSSIPLLEFAPPSTPTVPSAPESIPFSICKERIWERGLIPSNSPMLRLSKKKKRARHGATSSLSSPPSFCHLPSNGLSQSEKRQQQCYQQQRQEQRHELHKRNFEMMVLKRKCGGNARSVLNWLDGVSKVCFAMSVRRNVRLRREYLYRKGLEGKERSLYEHKQQLKEAIRSGKAIPTELRRVESKLRYEMEYEDEAHEKPINHIDDEYKNAGMFDPKIAITTSRDPSSRLKQFAQEIRLIFPNAIRLNRGAHTIGDLVESARSNDYTDLLLVTETRGEPDGLVVCHLPYGPTAYFSISNTVLRHDIEDRATISEAYPHLIFNQFETPLGQRVANILKHMFPVPKPDAKRVITLSNDNDYVSFRHHVFKVTGREVELQECGPRFELQLYQVKLGTLDQKEAENEWVLRPYMNSAKKRRVLYLKKRVAWNTSKDFAEWIYRRGVCKYHVLPNHQ
;
A
#
# COMPACT_ATOMS: atom_id res chain seq x y z
N MET A 1 -2.50 2.38 47.92
CA MET A 1 -2.00 3.73 48.29
C MET A 1 -0.66 4.06 47.65
N GLY A 2 0.28 3.12 47.49
CA GLY A 2 1.56 3.36 46.80
C GLY A 2 1.40 3.95 45.39
N ALA A 3 0.80 3.18 44.46
CA ALA A 3 0.55 3.60 43.07
C ALA A 3 0.01 5.04 42.89
N VAL A 4 -0.92 5.47 43.74
CA VAL A 4 -1.46 6.86 43.74
C VAL A 4 -0.37 7.90 44.06
N ASN A 5 0.50 7.62 45.04
CA ASN A 5 1.65 8.47 45.36
C ASN A 5 2.72 8.43 44.26
N SER A 6 2.88 7.31 43.54
CA SER A 6 3.78 7.20 42.38
C SER A 6 3.32 8.13 41.23
N VAL A 7 2.05 7.99 40.81
CA VAL A 7 1.41 8.81 39.77
C VAL A 7 1.50 10.32 40.05
N ARG A 8 1.31 10.73 41.32
CA ARG A 8 1.46 12.14 41.73
C ARG A 8 2.92 12.63 41.61
N LYS A 9 3.91 11.83 41.97
CA LYS A 9 5.34 12.17 41.79
C LYS A 9 5.70 12.31 40.31
N LEU A 10 5.27 11.37 39.47
CA LEU A 10 5.51 11.39 38.02
C LEU A 10 4.91 12.63 37.36
N THR A 11 3.74 13.08 37.84
CA THR A 11 3.12 14.35 37.41
C THR A 11 4.02 15.55 37.71
N ILE A 12 4.53 15.65 38.94
CA ILE A 12 5.41 16.75 39.37
C ILE A 12 6.75 16.71 38.62
N ASP A 13 7.41 15.55 38.59
CA ASP A 13 8.67 15.35 37.87
C ASP A 13 8.54 15.74 36.38
N SER A 14 7.41 15.42 35.73
CA SER A 14 7.17 15.73 34.31
C SER A 14 6.95 17.22 34.03
N ILE A 15 6.32 17.95 34.96
CA ILE A 15 6.08 19.40 34.82
C ILE A 15 7.39 20.16 35.06
N ALA A 16 8.13 19.82 36.12
CA ALA A 16 9.45 20.39 36.37
C ALA A 16 10.43 20.14 35.21
N LEU A 17 10.35 18.98 34.56
CA LEU A 17 11.16 18.66 33.38
C LEU A 17 10.79 19.50 32.13
N LEU A 18 9.53 19.91 31.98
CA LEU A 18 9.13 20.89 30.96
C LEU A 18 9.73 22.27 31.28
N GLU A 19 9.56 22.75 32.50
CA GLU A 19 10.05 24.06 32.96
C GLU A 19 11.59 24.19 32.84
N GLN A 20 12.32 23.10 33.06
CA GLN A 20 13.79 23.05 32.93
C GLN A 20 14.30 22.96 31.49
N LEU A 21 13.49 22.46 30.54
CA LEU A 21 13.92 22.16 29.18
C LEU A 21 13.22 22.99 28.09
N GLU A 22 12.25 23.83 28.41
CA GLU A 22 11.61 24.72 27.44
C GLU A 22 12.59 25.85 27.02
N PRO A 23 12.73 26.18 25.71
CA PRO A 23 13.58 27.28 25.27
C PRO A 23 13.17 28.62 25.90
N ASN A 24 14.14 29.35 26.46
CA ASN A 24 13.91 30.67 27.02
C ASN A 24 13.61 31.72 25.93
N ALA A 25 13.04 32.87 26.31
CA ALA A 25 12.64 33.93 25.39
C ALA A 25 13.81 34.45 24.51
N THR A 26 15.04 34.46 25.02
CA THR A 26 16.24 34.87 24.30
C THR A 26 16.57 33.88 23.17
N GLU A 27 16.47 32.58 23.39
CA GLU A 27 16.63 31.56 22.36
C GLU A 27 15.57 31.65 21.26
N LEU A 28 14.31 31.92 21.61
CA LEU A 28 13.27 32.18 20.59
C LEU A 28 13.60 33.44 19.77
N ALA A 29 14.02 34.52 20.42
CA ALA A 29 14.41 35.75 19.74
C ALA A 29 15.60 35.55 18.80
N ALA A 30 16.61 34.78 19.22
CA ALA A 30 17.76 34.39 18.41
C ALA A 30 17.34 33.57 17.18
N LYS A 31 16.50 32.55 17.36
CA LYS A 31 15.95 31.75 16.24
C LYS A 31 15.13 32.58 15.24
N HIS A 32 14.29 33.49 15.72
CA HIS A 32 13.57 34.43 14.86
C HIS A 32 14.48 35.44 14.16
N ALA A 33 15.65 35.78 14.72
CA ALA A 33 16.65 36.61 14.05
C ALA A 33 17.38 35.82 12.94
N VAL A 34 17.76 34.56 13.18
CA VAL A 34 18.32 33.66 12.15
C VAL A 34 17.35 33.51 10.98
N GLN A 35 16.07 33.18 11.25
CA GLN A 35 15.05 33.04 10.20
C GLN A 35 14.94 34.31 9.34
N ARG A 36 14.91 35.50 9.96
CA ARG A 36 14.86 36.78 9.25
C ARG A 36 16.12 37.05 8.43
N ARG A 37 17.30 36.66 8.92
CA ARG A 37 18.56 36.82 8.19
C ARG A 37 18.65 35.88 6.97
N VAL A 38 18.22 34.63 7.11
CA VAL A 38 18.11 33.67 6.00
C VAL A 38 17.09 34.16 4.95
N GLN A 39 15.92 34.65 5.39
CA GLN A 39 14.92 35.27 4.51
C GLN A 39 15.52 36.44 3.69
N GLN A 40 16.20 37.38 4.34
CA GLN A 40 16.81 38.54 3.68
C GLN A 40 17.81 38.14 2.59
N LEU A 41 18.69 37.16 2.87
CA LEU A 41 19.73 36.74 1.94
C LEU A 41 19.16 35.95 0.76
N LEU A 42 18.18 35.08 0.98
CA LEU A 42 17.55 34.32 -0.12
C LEU A 42 16.63 35.19 -0.98
N GLN A 43 16.00 36.23 -0.44
CA GLN A 43 15.21 37.18 -1.23
C GLN A 43 16.03 38.06 -2.19
N GLN A 44 17.35 38.14 -2.01
CA GLN A 44 18.24 38.79 -2.99
C GLN A 44 18.38 37.96 -4.29
N GLU A 45 18.12 36.66 -4.24
CA GLU A 45 18.10 35.76 -5.41
C GLU A 45 16.68 35.45 -5.87
N TRP A 46 15.75 35.24 -4.94
CA TRP A 46 14.37 34.86 -5.22
C TRP A 46 13.40 35.80 -4.49
N PRO A 47 13.05 36.97 -5.07
CA PRO A 47 12.24 37.99 -4.38
C PRO A 47 10.92 37.48 -3.79
N THR A 48 10.29 36.49 -4.44
CA THR A 48 9.01 35.87 -4.04
C THR A 48 9.16 34.69 -3.06
N CYS A 49 10.37 34.36 -2.60
CA CYS A 49 10.58 33.25 -1.66
C CYS A 49 10.21 33.60 -0.21
N ARG A 50 9.84 32.56 0.55
CA ARG A 50 9.50 32.64 1.97
C ARG A 50 10.19 31.55 2.77
N VAL A 51 10.90 31.95 3.81
CA VAL A 51 11.60 31.09 4.76
C VAL A 51 10.77 31.03 6.03
N LEU A 52 10.22 29.84 6.31
CA LEU A 52 9.34 29.59 7.44
C LEU A 52 9.98 28.59 8.39
N ALA A 53 10.01 28.91 9.69
CA ALA A 53 10.35 27.94 10.71
C ALA A 53 9.27 26.83 10.78
N PHE A 54 9.70 25.59 10.97
CA PHE A 54 8.81 24.45 11.16
C PHE A 54 9.27 23.57 12.34
N GLY A 55 8.69 22.37 12.44
CA GLY A 55 9.24 21.32 13.28
C GLY A 55 9.10 21.59 14.77
N SER A 56 10.13 21.24 15.55
CA SER A 56 10.01 21.26 17.02
C SER A 56 10.09 22.67 17.61
N SER A 57 10.80 23.59 16.95
CA SER A 57 10.88 25.00 17.35
C SER A 57 9.52 25.71 17.19
N GLU A 58 8.88 25.61 16.02
CA GLU A 58 7.61 26.31 15.75
C GLU A 58 6.38 25.63 16.39
N SER A 59 6.38 24.30 16.56
CA SER A 59 5.32 23.60 17.30
C SER A 59 5.38 23.82 18.82
N ARG A 60 6.41 24.52 19.33
CA ARG A 60 6.71 24.69 20.77
C ARG A 60 6.91 23.37 21.53
N LEU A 61 7.40 22.32 20.86
CA LEU A 61 7.70 21.02 21.45
C LEU A 61 9.21 20.69 21.43
N GLY A 62 10.06 21.64 21.05
CA GLY A 62 11.52 21.58 21.07
C GLY A 62 12.11 21.81 22.47
N PHE A 63 13.34 21.35 22.68
CA PHE A 63 14.10 21.62 23.91
C PHE A 63 14.96 22.89 23.77
N GLY A 64 15.35 23.50 24.90
CA GLY A 64 16.38 24.54 24.93
C GLY A 64 17.66 24.08 24.22
N GLY A 65 18.26 24.96 23.43
CA GLY A 65 19.43 24.65 22.60
C GLY A 65 19.20 23.54 21.56
N CYS A 66 17.97 23.28 21.13
CA CYS A 66 17.70 22.49 19.91
C CYS A 66 17.85 23.34 18.65
N ASP A 67 18.10 22.69 17.51
CA ASP A 67 18.32 23.34 16.22
C ASP A 67 17.02 23.99 15.69
N VAL A 68 17.12 24.87 14.68
CA VAL A 68 15.95 25.49 14.02
C VAL A 68 15.75 24.97 12.60
N ASP A 69 14.66 24.24 12.40
CA ASP A 69 14.22 23.72 11.10
C ASP A 69 13.60 24.86 10.25
N LEU A 70 14.18 25.19 9.10
CA LEU A 70 13.69 26.23 8.17
C LEU A 70 13.36 25.67 6.79
N GLY A 71 12.15 25.96 6.29
CA GLY A 71 11.71 25.59 4.95
C GLY A 71 11.72 26.78 4.00
N ILE A 72 12.31 26.62 2.82
CA ILE A 72 12.23 27.58 1.70
C ILE A 72 11.00 27.25 0.86
N TYR A 73 10.11 28.22 0.67
CA TYR A 73 8.87 28.11 -0.08
C TYR A 73 8.83 29.17 -1.19
N PHE A 74 8.20 28.84 -2.32
CA PHE A 74 8.06 29.72 -3.48
C PHE A 74 6.57 29.88 -3.81
N GLU A 75 6.08 31.12 -3.99
CA GLU A 75 4.65 31.38 -4.18
C GLU A 75 4.22 31.38 -5.67
N ASP A 76 5.17 31.50 -6.61
CA ASP A 76 4.92 31.82 -8.03
C ASP A 76 5.70 30.94 -9.04
N VAL A 77 6.15 29.74 -8.63
CA VAL A 77 6.90 28.81 -9.51
C VAL A 77 5.97 27.71 -10.04
N HIS A 78 6.12 27.37 -11.32
CA HIS A 78 5.45 26.23 -11.95
C HIS A 78 6.03 24.90 -11.43
N VAL A 79 5.42 24.38 -10.37
CA VAL A 79 5.62 23.03 -9.84
C VAL A 79 4.79 21.98 -10.59
N ASP A 80 5.02 20.69 -10.32
CA ASP A 80 4.31 19.59 -10.96
C ASP A 80 2.78 19.58 -10.71
N ALA A 81 2.06 18.67 -11.36
CA ALA A 81 0.60 18.50 -11.20
C ALA A 81 0.15 18.04 -9.78
N GLN A 82 1.09 17.87 -8.84
CA GLN A 82 0.85 17.59 -7.43
C GLN A 82 1.36 18.72 -6.50
N GLY A 83 1.86 19.83 -7.08
CA GLY A 83 2.35 21.00 -6.35
C GLY A 83 3.77 20.84 -5.78
N GLN A 84 4.62 19.99 -6.36
CA GLN A 84 5.94 19.67 -5.84
C GLN A 84 7.10 19.89 -6.82
N PHE A 85 8.29 20.05 -6.24
CA PHE A 85 9.59 19.99 -6.91
C PHE A 85 10.13 18.55 -6.92
N SER A 86 10.78 18.15 -8.00
CA SER A 86 11.54 16.89 -8.10
C SER A 86 12.75 16.85 -7.15
N PRO A 87 13.32 15.67 -6.85
CA PRO A 87 14.49 15.57 -5.99
C PRO A 87 15.71 16.37 -6.51
N GLN A 88 15.93 16.35 -7.83
CA GLN A 88 17.01 17.06 -8.51
C GLN A 88 16.85 18.58 -8.37
N GLU A 89 15.66 19.13 -8.66
CA GLU A 89 15.39 20.56 -8.50
C GLU A 89 15.60 21.03 -7.05
N ARG A 90 15.17 20.22 -6.06
CA ARG A 90 15.41 20.54 -4.65
C ARG A 90 16.90 20.59 -4.30
N VAL A 91 17.72 19.69 -4.85
CA VAL A 91 19.17 19.72 -4.64
C VAL A 91 19.81 20.92 -5.34
N THR A 92 19.36 21.28 -6.55
CA THR A 92 19.85 22.46 -7.28
C THR A 92 19.52 23.75 -6.54
N LEU A 93 18.25 23.94 -6.12
CA LEU A 93 17.83 25.09 -5.32
C LEU A 93 18.62 25.17 -4.00
N LEU A 94 18.89 24.05 -3.33
CA LEU A 94 19.70 24.05 -2.12
C LEU A 94 21.20 24.27 -2.37
N ALA A 95 21.72 24.00 -3.57
CA ALA A 95 23.09 24.39 -3.92
C ALA A 95 23.22 25.92 -4.00
N THR A 96 22.35 26.58 -4.77
CA THR A 96 22.32 28.06 -4.88
C THR A 96 22.04 28.73 -3.52
N ALA A 97 21.13 28.16 -2.72
CA ALA A 97 20.88 28.65 -1.37
C ALA A 97 22.12 28.48 -0.44
N CYS A 98 22.85 27.37 -0.55
CA CYS A 98 24.07 27.13 0.22
C CYS A 98 25.15 28.15 -0.12
N GLU A 99 25.38 28.41 -1.41
CA GLU A 99 26.34 29.40 -1.90
C GLU A 99 26.04 30.82 -1.38
N ARG A 100 24.79 31.27 -1.44
CA ARG A 100 24.40 32.59 -0.93
C ARG A 100 24.49 32.68 0.60
N LEU A 101 24.12 31.62 1.33
CA LEU A 101 24.16 31.61 2.80
C LEU A 101 25.57 31.42 3.37
N ALA A 102 26.50 30.82 2.64
CA ALA A 102 27.91 30.70 3.04
C ALA A 102 28.63 32.05 3.25
N SER A 103 28.07 33.15 2.70
CA SER A 103 28.55 34.51 2.93
C SER A 103 28.28 35.06 4.35
N ALA A 104 27.37 34.43 5.11
CA ALA A 104 26.91 34.92 6.41
C ALA A 104 26.76 33.85 7.50
N PHE A 105 26.79 32.57 7.13
CA PHE A 105 26.63 31.42 8.03
C PHE A 105 27.73 30.39 7.79
N GLN A 106 28.20 29.72 8.85
CA GLN A 106 29.13 28.62 8.70
C GLN A 106 28.39 27.38 8.21
N VAL A 107 28.66 26.94 6.98
CA VAL A 107 28.13 25.68 6.43
C VAL A 107 28.82 24.51 7.12
N GLN A 108 28.07 23.69 7.86
CA GLN A 108 28.60 22.49 8.52
C GLN A 108 28.52 21.26 7.62
N ASN A 109 27.43 21.10 6.85
CA ASN A 109 27.22 19.95 5.96
C ASN A 109 26.13 20.26 4.92
N PHE A 110 26.15 19.62 3.75
CA PHE A 110 25.05 19.62 2.79
C PHE A 110 24.67 18.17 2.44
N VAL A 111 23.61 17.68 3.09
CA VAL A 111 23.14 16.30 2.98
C VAL A 111 22.26 16.16 1.74
N ARG A 112 22.90 16.05 0.57
CA ARG A 112 22.25 15.95 -0.75
C ARG A 112 21.44 14.65 -0.92
N ASN A 113 21.95 13.52 -0.43
CA ASN A 113 21.41 12.19 -0.71
C ASN A 113 20.39 11.70 0.35
N ALA A 114 19.55 12.60 0.86
CA ALA A 114 18.45 12.29 1.77
C ALA A 114 17.09 12.47 1.07
N ARG A 115 16.04 11.79 1.55
CA ARG A 115 14.66 11.94 1.03
C ARG A 115 14.16 13.38 1.09
N VAL A 116 14.60 14.12 2.10
CA VAL A 116 14.54 15.59 2.14
C VAL A 116 15.99 16.05 2.22
N PRO A 117 16.57 16.57 1.13
CA PRO A 117 17.91 17.15 1.16
C PRO A 117 17.94 18.35 2.11
N VAL A 118 19.02 18.50 2.87
CA VAL A 118 19.14 19.52 3.93
C VAL A 118 20.54 20.11 4.02
N ILE A 119 20.63 21.43 4.17
CA ILE A 119 21.85 22.17 4.48
C ILE A 119 21.90 22.35 6.00
N LYS A 120 23.00 21.98 6.65
CA LYS A 120 23.27 22.23 8.06
C LYS A 120 24.13 23.47 8.19
N LEU A 121 23.61 24.51 8.84
CA LEU A 121 24.27 25.80 9.07
C LEU A 121 24.45 26.07 10.56
N TRP A 122 25.41 26.95 10.85
CA TRP A 122 25.66 27.52 12.17
C TRP A 122 25.75 29.04 12.06
N ASP A 123 24.98 29.75 12.89
CA ASP A 123 25.13 31.19 13.12
C ASP A 123 26.13 31.38 14.29
N PRO A 124 27.36 31.88 14.02
CA PRO A 124 28.36 32.10 15.06
C PRO A 124 28.05 33.33 15.93
N GLU A 125 27.28 34.31 15.43
CA GLU A 125 26.88 35.51 16.17
C GLU A 125 25.82 35.16 17.22
N ARG A 126 24.86 34.30 16.85
CA ARG A 126 23.69 33.93 17.69
C ARG A 126 23.80 32.58 18.37
N GLN A 127 24.84 31.79 18.05
CA GLN A 127 25.08 30.45 18.57
C GLN A 127 23.89 29.48 18.29
N VAL A 128 23.31 29.58 17.10
CA VAL A 128 22.14 28.77 16.67
C VAL A 128 22.51 27.87 15.51
N ALA A 129 22.25 26.57 15.67
CA ALA A 129 22.30 25.59 14.58
C ALA A 129 20.97 25.60 13.80
N CYS A 130 21.04 25.49 12.47
CA CYS A 130 19.90 25.60 11.58
C CYS A 130 19.95 24.56 10.46
N ASP A 131 18.83 23.86 10.24
CA ASP A 131 18.65 22.88 9.17
C ASP A 131 17.71 23.46 8.11
N ILE A 132 18.19 23.64 6.88
CA ILE A 132 17.46 24.30 5.79
C ILE A 132 17.13 23.31 4.66
N CYS A 133 15.86 23.24 4.25
CA CYS A 133 15.41 22.43 3.11
C CYS A 133 14.40 23.17 2.21
N VAL A 134 14.14 22.67 0.99
CA VAL A 134 12.97 23.11 0.20
C VAL A 134 11.71 22.56 0.86
N GLY A 135 10.86 23.47 1.32
CA GLY A 135 9.72 23.18 2.19
C GLY A 135 8.54 22.54 1.46
N GLY A 136 7.89 21.57 2.12
CA GLY A 136 6.63 20.98 1.68
C GLY A 136 5.45 21.46 2.51
N ILE A 137 4.26 21.53 1.92
CA ILE A 137 3.02 21.96 2.60
C ILE A 137 2.62 21.00 3.73
N ASN A 138 2.81 19.69 3.55
CA ASN A 138 2.62 18.68 4.61
C ASN A 138 3.47 18.96 5.86
N VAL A 139 4.64 19.61 5.73
CA VAL A 139 5.55 19.92 6.85
C VAL A 139 4.98 21.05 7.71
N LEU A 140 4.41 22.09 7.08
CA LEU A 140 3.71 23.17 7.77
C LEU A 140 2.44 22.65 8.46
N LEU A 141 1.68 21.78 7.77
CA LEU A 141 0.50 21.13 8.33
C LEU A 141 0.84 20.26 9.54
N ASN A 142 1.87 19.40 9.46
CA ASN A 142 2.37 18.60 10.59
C ASN A 142 2.82 19.47 11.77
N THR A 143 3.47 20.61 11.50
CA THR A 143 3.93 21.55 12.53
C THR A 143 2.75 22.22 13.23
N ALA A 144 1.80 22.77 12.46
CA ALA A 144 0.60 23.43 12.98
C ALA A 144 -0.32 22.45 13.75
N LEU A 145 -0.42 21.20 13.28
CA LEU A 145 -1.13 20.12 13.94
C LEU A 145 -0.57 19.81 15.34
N LEU A 146 0.75 19.63 15.45
CA LEU A 146 1.38 19.36 16.75
C LEU A 146 1.31 20.57 17.69
N LYS A 147 1.39 21.79 17.13
CA LYS A 147 1.16 23.04 17.85
C LYS A 147 -0.26 23.09 18.42
N TYR A 148 -1.27 22.78 17.61
CA TYR A 148 -2.68 22.72 18.01
C TYR A 148 -2.91 21.70 19.14
N TYR A 149 -2.40 20.47 19.04
CA TYR A 149 -2.51 19.50 20.14
C TYR A 149 -1.82 19.96 21.43
N GLY A 150 -0.67 20.64 21.31
CA GLY A 150 0.03 21.27 22.44
C GLY A 150 -0.64 22.55 23.00
N GLN A 151 -1.70 23.05 22.37
CA GLN A 151 -2.50 24.19 22.82
C GLN A 151 -3.89 23.79 23.34
N VAL A 152 -4.49 22.73 22.79
CA VAL A 152 -5.82 22.22 23.20
C VAL A 152 -5.80 21.62 24.61
N ASP A 153 -4.70 21.00 25.04
CA ASP A 153 -4.56 20.50 26.41
C ASP A 153 -3.14 20.71 26.96
N LEU A 154 -3.05 21.35 28.11
CA LEU A 154 -1.80 21.71 28.78
C LEU A 154 -0.96 20.47 29.16
N ARG A 155 -1.59 19.30 29.36
CA ARG A 155 -0.91 18.03 29.73
C ARG A 155 -0.08 17.46 28.60
N VAL A 156 -0.36 17.79 27.33
CA VAL A 156 0.43 17.29 26.18
C VAL A 156 1.87 17.75 26.25
N ARG A 157 2.14 18.99 26.69
CA ARG A 157 3.49 19.55 26.71
C ARG A 157 4.41 18.80 27.69
N PRO A 158 4.07 18.62 28.98
CA PRO A 158 4.83 17.75 29.89
C PRO A 158 5.00 16.32 29.37
N LEU A 159 3.95 15.71 28.81
CA LEU A 159 4.01 14.34 28.28
C LEU A 159 5.00 14.21 27.12
N VAL A 160 4.94 15.13 26.14
CA VAL A 160 5.87 15.14 24.99
C VAL A 160 7.31 15.35 25.45
N PHE A 161 7.53 16.25 26.42
CA PHE A 161 8.87 16.51 26.97
C PHE A 161 9.41 15.28 27.70
N ALA A 162 8.63 14.66 28.59
CA ALA A 162 9.01 13.45 29.32
C ALA A 162 9.34 12.28 28.36
N VAL A 163 8.48 11.99 27.38
CA VAL A 163 8.72 10.91 26.40
C VAL A 163 9.93 11.21 25.52
N LYS A 164 10.09 12.44 25.02
CA LYS A 164 11.28 12.80 24.22
C LYS A 164 12.58 12.72 25.03
N TYR A 165 12.56 13.16 26.29
CA TYR A 165 13.73 13.17 27.17
C TYR A 165 14.15 11.74 27.52
N TRP A 166 13.20 10.89 27.94
CA TRP A 166 13.39 9.45 28.09
C TRP A 166 14.02 8.81 26.84
N ALA A 167 13.40 8.99 25.67
CA ALA A 167 13.88 8.39 24.43
C ALA A 167 15.30 8.86 24.04
N LYS A 168 15.66 10.10 24.40
CA LYS A 168 16.99 10.66 24.16
C LYS A 168 18.04 10.08 25.13
N GLN A 169 17.78 10.11 26.44
CA GLN A 169 18.71 9.58 27.45
C GLN A 169 18.93 8.06 27.31
N ARG A 170 17.93 7.33 26.81
CA ARG A 170 17.99 5.87 26.57
C ARG A 170 18.48 5.48 25.17
N GLY A 171 18.99 6.43 24.38
CA GLY A 171 19.61 6.11 23.09
C GLY A 171 18.66 5.50 22.05
N ILE A 172 17.40 5.95 22.02
CA ILE A 172 16.39 5.50 21.06
C ILE A 172 15.75 6.64 20.23
N ASN A 173 16.26 7.87 20.37
CA ASN A 173 15.85 9.07 19.60
C ASN A 173 16.84 9.44 18.46
N ASP A 174 17.35 8.46 17.72
CA ASP A 174 18.31 8.63 16.62
C ASP A 174 17.84 7.92 15.33
N SER A 175 17.28 8.71 14.41
CA SER A 175 16.80 8.25 13.10
C SER A 175 17.91 8.00 12.06
N LEU A 176 19.15 8.41 12.33
CA LEU A 176 20.31 8.09 11.47
C LEU A 176 20.82 6.69 11.78
N ASN A 177 20.93 6.34 13.06
CA ASN A 177 21.37 5.02 13.54
C ASN A 177 20.25 3.96 13.60
N GLY A 178 19.01 4.30 13.27
CA GLY A 178 17.95 3.32 13.01
C GLY A 178 16.96 3.10 14.15
N THR A 179 16.78 4.10 15.02
CA THR A 179 15.67 4.17 15.98
C THR A 179 14.70 5.29 15.58
N LEU A 180 13.69 5.61 16.39
CA LEU A 180 12.68 6.61 16.02
C LEU A 180 13.20 8.06 16.17
N SER A 181 12.63 8.98 15.40
CA SER A 181 12.83 10.42 15.61
C SER A 181 11.91 10.94 16.73
N SER A 182 12.24 12.12 17.28
CA SER A 182 11.35 12.82 18.22
C SER A 182 9.93 13.03 17.69
N TYR A 183 9.78 13.29 16.38
CA TYR A 183 8.46 13.40 15.74
C TYR A 183 7.68 12.09 15.80
N GLY A 184 8.35 10.95 15.54
CA GLY A 184 7.75 9.61 15.69
C GLY A 184 7.22 9.37 17.11
N TYR A 185 8.03 9.66 18.15
CA TYR A 185 7.57 9.56 19.54
C TYR A 185 6.40 10.48 19.88
N THR A 186 6.35 11.70 19.34
CA THR A 186 5.19 12.58 19.49
C THR A 186 3.95 11.97 18.84
N LEU A 187 4.03 11.38 17.64
CA LEU A 187 2.89 10.70 17.02
C LEU A 187 2.40 9.49 17.84
N LEU A 188 3.31 8.67 18.38
CA LEU A 188 2.94 7.56 19.29
C LEU A 188 2.12 8.06 20.49
N LEU A 189 2.55 9.17 21.09
CA LEU A 189 1.90 9.76 22.26
C LEU A 189 0.53 10.37 21.93
N ILE A 190 0.42 11.18 20.87
CA ILE A 190 -0.89 11.76 20.49
C ILE A 190 -1.87 10.64 20.11
N PHE A 191 -1.42 9.59 19.41
CA PHE A 191 -2.25 8.43 19.12
C PHE A 191 -2.76 7.73 20.38
N TYR A 192 -1.90 7.49 21.37
CA TYR A 192 -2.33 6.95 22.66
C TYR A 192 -3.43 7.83 23.30
N LEU A 193 -3.25 9.16 23.29
CA LEU A 193 -4.20 10.16 23.84
C LEU A 193 -5.46 10.42 22.97
N GLN A 194 -5.57 9.80 21.80
CA GLN A 194 -6.80 9.72 20.99
C GLN A 194 -7.51 8.37 21.13
N SER A 195 -6.74 7.32 21.43
CA SER A 195 -7.21 5.93 21.45
C SER A 195 -8.06 5.63 22.68
N HIS A 196 -8.87 4.57 22.60
CA HIS A 196 -9.68 4.07 23.71
C HIS A 196 -8.88 3.56 24.94
N TYR A 197 -7.55 3.70 24.95
CA TYR A 197 -6.66 3.36 26.08
C TYR A 197 -6.29 4.57 26.96
N ALA A 198 -6.69 5.79 26.56
CA ALA A 198 -6.78 6.94 27.44
C ALA A 198 -8.27 7.28 27.65
N GLU A 199 -8.62 7.87 28.81
CA GLU A 199 -9.94 8.51 28.98
C GLU A 199 -10.03 9.85 28.19
N MET A 200 -8.90 10.26 27.59
CA MET A 200 -8.77 11.44 26.76
C MET A 200 -9.29 11.18 25.35
N GLN A 201 -10.19 12.04 24.87
CA GLN A 201 -10.80 11.94 23.53
C GLN A 201 -10.31 13.10 22.65
N PHE A 202 -9.01 13.14 22.33
CA PHE A 202 -8.52 14.11 21.35
C PHE A 202 -9.23 13.91 19.99
N PRO A 203 -9.68 14.97 19.29
CA PRO A 203 -10.26 14.84 17.96
C PRO A 203 -9.29 14.16 16.98
N ALA A 204 -9.86 13.29 16.15
CA ALA A 204 -9.19 12.76 14.97
C ALA A 204 -9.05 13.86 13.91
N ILE A 205 -7.87 13.93 13.30
CA ILE A 205 -7.46 15.04 12.40
C ILE A 205 -8.36 15.16 11.17
N LEU A 206 -8.93 14.02 10.73
CA LEU A 206 -9.64 13.85 9.47
C LEU A 206 -10.64 14.97 9.16
N ALA A 207 -11.46 15.37 10.13
CA ALA A 207 -12.49 16.40 9.93
C ALA A 207 -11.95 17.85 9.95
N LEU A 208 -10.80 18.08 10.59
CA LEU A 208 -10.26 19.41 10.85
C LEU A 208 -9.31 19.90 9.73
N PHE A 209 -8.26 19.13 9.42
CA PHE A 209 -7.16 19.62 8.57
C PHE A 209 -7.23 19.16 7.10
N GLN A 210 -8.10 18.23 6.71
CA GLN A 210 -8.15 17.73 5.32
C GLN A 210 -8.39 18.84 4.28
N ASN A 211 -9.23 19.83 4.61
CA ASN A 211 -9.53 20.96 3.72
C ASN A 211 -8.39 21.99 3.56
N LEU A 212 -7.26 21.79 4.25
CA LEU A 212 -6.04 22.61 4.09
C LEU A 212 -4.98 21.95 3.20
N GLN A 213 -5.01 20.62 3.03
CA GLN A 213 -4.01 19.92 2.21
C GLN A 213 -4.17 20.16 0.70
N SER A 214 -5.31 20.69 0.27
CA SER A 214 -5.60 21.08 -1.13
C SER A 214 -5.03 22.45 -1.53
N GLN A 215 -4.41 23.19 -0.61
CA GLN A 215 -3.84 24.50 -0.92
C GLN A 215 -2.47 24.33 -1.59
N THR A 216 -2.22 25.07 -2.68
CA THR A 216 -0.92 25.08 -3.39
C THR A 216 -0.06 26.29 -3.03
N LYS A 217 -0.67 27.46 -2.75
CA LYS A 217 0.03 28.66 -2.29
C LYS A 217 0.14 28.72 -0.77
N VAL A 218 1.35 28.97 -0.27
CA VAL A 218 1.69 28.97 1.16
C VAL A 218 1.09 30.17 1.88
N SER A 219 0.99 31.31 1.20
CA SER A 219 0.23 32.50 1.60
C SER A 219 -1.20 32.16 2.06
N VAL A 220 -1.96 31.45 1.22
CA VAL A 220 -3.35 31.06 1.48
C VAL A 220 -3.43 30.04 2.62
N LEU A 221 -2.50 29.08 2.66
CA LEU A 221 -2.39 28.12 3.76
C LEU A 221 -2.18 28.82 5.11
N LEU A 222 -1.21 29.75 5.20
CA LEU A 222 -0.92 30.50 6.41
C LEU A 222 -2.10 31.38 6.85
N GLN A 223 -2.84 31.96 5.91
CA GLN A 223 -4.07 32.69 6.22
C GLN A 223 -5.13 31.78 6.85
N ARG A 224 -5.39 30.61 6.25
CA ARG A 224 -6.36 29.62 6.78
C ARG A 224 -5.96 29.01 8.12
N LEU A 225 -4.65 28.84 8.37
CA LEU A 225 -4.12 28.38 9.66
C LEU A 225 -4.25 29.44 10.77
N ARG A 226 -4.34 30.73 10.44
CA ARG A 226 -4.64 31.81 11.41
C ARG A 226 -6.12 31.90 11.75
N SER A 227 -7.00 31.57 10.81
CA SER A 227 -8.46 31.54 11.00
C SER A 227 -8.99 30.19 11.48
N PHE A 228 -8.14 29.35 12.09
CA PHE A 228 -8.51 28.02 12.56
C PHE A 228 -9.24 28.14 13.91
N PRO A 229 -10.41 27.50 14.11
CA PRO A 229 -11.20 27.68 15.32
C PRO A 229 -10.49 27.08 16.54
N THR A 230 -10.36 27.88 17.61
CA THR A 230 -10.06 27.38 18.94
C THR A 230 -11.18 26.43 19.36
N MET A 231 -10.84 25.18 19.67
CA MET A 231 -11.83 24.23 20.17
C MET A 231 -12.00 24.42 21.67
N GLU A 232 -13.19 24.85 22.09
CA GLU A 232 -13.57 24.86 23.51
C GLU A 232 -13.73 23.41 23.98
N MET A 233 -12.89 22.99 24.93
CA MET A 233 -12.97 21.65 25.51
C MET A 233 -14.13 21.56 26.51
N PRO A 234 -14.97 20.51 26.44
CA PRO A 234 -16.10 20.36 27.36
C PRO A 234 -15.61 20.02 28.77
N PHE A 235 -15.63 21.03 29.65
CA PHE A 235 -15.18 21.01 31.05
C PHE A 235 -13.65 20.81 31.26
N PRO A 236 -13.10 21.24 32.41
CA PRO A 236 -11.65 21.16 32.68
C PRO A 236 -11.20 19.73 32.97
N PHE A 237 -10.71 19.04 31.93
CA PHE A 237 -9.99 17.77 32.06
C PHE A 237 -8.68 17.94 32.86
N GLY A 238 -8.70 17.74 34.18
CA GLY A 238 -7.48 17.89 34.98
C GLY A 238 -7.50 17.51 36.47
N THR A 239 -8.58 16.94 37.01
CA THR A 239 -8.75 16.78 38.47
C THR A 239 -8.86 15.35 39.00
N SER A 240 -9.07 14.32 38.15
CA SER A 240 -9.07 12.92 38.60
C SER A 240 -7.64 12.35 38.60
N GLU A 241 -7.33 11.48 39.57
CA GLU A 241 -5.98 10.88 39.68
C GLU A 241 -5.58 10.08 38.44
N PHE A 242 -6.58 9.46 37.79
CA PHE A 242 -6.46 8.66 36.56
C PHE A 242 -6.14 9.48 35.29
N ASN A 243 -6.38 10.79 35.29
CA ASN A 243 -6.14 11.69 34.15
C ASN A 243 -5.00 12.70 34.36
N SER A 244 -4.21 12.51 35.41
CA SER A 244 -2.99 13.29 35.66
C SER A 244 -1.90 13.01 34.61
N VAL A 245 -0.94 13.93 34.44
CA VAL A 245 0.23 13.75 33.55
C VAL A 245 0.95 12.43 33.86
N GLY A 246 1.17 12.13 35.14
CA GLY A 246 1.83 10.89 35.56
C GLY A 246 1.03 9.61 35.24
N ALA A 247 -0.30 9.68 35.29
CA ALA A 247 -1.15 8.55 34.92
C ALA A 247 -1.15 8.29 33.41
N LEU A 248 -1.27 9.35 32.60
CA LEU A 248 -1.21 9.26 31.15
C LEU A 248 0.20 8.85 30.66
N LEU A 249 1.26 9.30 31.32
CA LEU A 249 2.63 8.87 31.03
C LEU A 249 2.81 7.37 31.34
N ALA A 250 2.32 6.90 32.49
CA ALA A 250 2.39 5.48 32.85
C ALA A 250 1.55 4.61 31.90
N GLY A 251 0.35 5.06 31.54
CA GLY A 251 -0.53 4.39 30.58
C GLY A 251 0.06 4.32 29.17
N PHE A 252 0.77 5.36 28.72
CA PHE A 252 1.53 5.35 27.46
C PHE A 252 2.61 4.26 27.45
N PHE A 253 3.37 4.13 28.53
CA PHE A 253 4.41 3.09 28.64
C PHE A 253 3.81 1.69 28.70
N ASP A 254 2.73 1.46 29.46
CA ASP A 254 2.05 0.16 29.49
C ASP A 254 1.41 -0.21 28.14
N PHE A 255 0.78 0.76 27.47
CA PHE A 255 0.16 0.55 26.16
C PHE A 255 1.17 0.05 25.12
N PHE A 256 2.32 0.72 24.96
CA PHE A 256 3.34 0.28 24.00
C PHE A 256 4.26 -0.85 24.49
N ALA A 257 4.31 -1.15 25.79
CA ALA A 257 5.03 -2.31 26.31
C ALA A 257 4.23 -3.62 26.18
N CYS A 258 2.91 -3.54 26.39
CA CYS A 258 2.06 -4.71 26.70
C CYS A 258 0.82 -4.88 25.82
N ARG A 259 0.28 -3.82 25.17
CA ARG A 259 -1.07 -3.85 24.57
C ARG A 259 -1.10 -3.62 23.06
N PHE A 260 -0.34 -2.65 22.55
CA PHE A 260 -0.34 -2.32 21.12
C PHE A 260 0.32 -3.44 20.31
N ASN A 261 -0.38 -3.98 19.31
CA ASN A 261 0.15 -5.04 18.47
C ASN A 261 1.08 -4.44 17.41
N MET A 262 2.34 -4.21 17.80
CA MET A 262 3.41 -3.76 16.91
C MET A 262 3.63 -4.66 15.69
N GLU A 263 3.10 -5.89 15.68
CA GLU A 263 3.30 -6.86 14.61
C GLU A 263 2.30 -6.68 13.46
N ASP A 264 1.01 -6.41 13.75
CA ASP A 264 -0.04 -6.20 12.73
C ASP A 264 -0.59 -4.77 12.62
N GLU A 265 -0.40 -3.91 13.64
CA GLU A 265 -1.01 -2.58 13.69
C GLU A 265 -0.09 -1.45 13.22
N VAL A 266 -0.70 -0.40 12.67
CA VAL A 266 -0.09 0.88 12.32
C VAL A 266 -0.71 1.97 13.18
N VAL A 267 0.14 2.77 13.82
CA VAL A 267 -0.26 3.98 14.54
C VAL A 267 -0.78 5.02 13.54
N SER A 268 -2.00 5.53 13.73
CA SER A 268 -2.59 6.57 12.86
C SER A 268 -3.27 7.65 13.71
N VAL A 269 -2.59 8.79 13.81
CA VAL A 269 -3.13 10.00 14.48
C VAL A 269 -4.27 10.63 13.66
N ARG A 270 -4.28 10.38 12.34
CA ARG A 270 -5.30 10.89 11.41
C ARG A 270 -6.70 10.34 11.71
N THR A 271 -6.78 9.05 12.07
CA THR A 271 -8.03 8.34 12.39
C THR A 271 -8.30 8.21 13.89
N GLY A 272 -7.29 8.45 14.75
CA GLY A 272 -7.36 8.15 16.19
C GLY A 272 -7.51 6.66 16.51
N ARG A 273 -7.21 5.78 15.54
CA ARG A 273 -7.44 4.32 15.62
C ARG A 273 -6.37 3.55 14.87
N ALA A 274 -5.97 2.41 15.41
CA ALA A 274 -5.03 1.52 14.74
C ALA A 274 -5.55 1.10 13.36
N LEU A 275 -4.64 1.01 12.39
CA LEU A 275 -4.92 0.50 11.05
C LEU A 275 -4.18 -0.83 10.87
N SER A 276 -4.79 -1.81 10.21
CA SER A 276 -4.07 -3.05 9.83
C SER A 276 -2.94 -2.73 8.84
N LYS A 277 -1.74 -3.22 9.12
CA LYS A 277 -0.58 -3.15 8.23
C LYS A 277 -0.86 -3.78 6.87
N THR A 278 -1.55 -4.91 6.80
CA THR A 278 -1.84 -5.61 5.53
C THR A 278 -2.82 -4.83 4.65
N THR A 279 -3.73 -4.06 5.27
CA THR A 279 -4.61 -3.11 4.57
C THR A 279 -3.86 -1.82 4.19
N LYS A 280 -2.88 -1.41 4.99
CA LYS A 280 -2.24 -0.09 4.93
C LYS A 280 -1.01 -0.02 4.03
N TRP A 281 -0.18 -1.07 3.99
CA TRP A 281 1.09 -1.12 3.26
C TRP A 281 1.12 -2.31 2.29
N SER A 282 1.70 -2.14 1.09
CA SER A 282 1.81 -3.21 0.10
C SER A 282 2.75 -4.35 0.53
N HIS A 283 3.80 -4.02 1.28
CA HIS A 283 4.80 -4.95 1.81
C HIS A 283 5.03 -4.64 3.29
N PRO A 284 4.12 -5.08 4.18
CA PRO A 284 4.22 -4.80 5.60
C PRO A 284 5.35 -5.60 6.24
N LEU A 285 6.26 -4.93 6.93
CA LEU A 285 7.22 -5.60 7.80
C LEU A 285 6.54 -5.85 9.15
N SER A 286 6.24 -7.11 9.45
CA SER A 286 5.61 -7.54 10.70
C SER A 286 6.41 -7.04 11.90
N TRP A 287 7.72 -7.29 11.97
CA TRP A 287 8.53 -6.87 13.11
C TRP A 287 8.67 -5.35 13.30
N ARG A 288 8.39 -4.49 12.31
CA ARG A 288 8.59 -3.02 12.44
C ARG A 288 7.41 -2.33 13.13
N LEU A 289 7.69 -1.47 14.11
CA LEU A 289 6.73 -0.47 14.59
C LEU A 289 6.45 0.56 13.48
N SER A 290 5.29 0.45 12.82
CA SER A 290 4.87 1.36 11.75
C SER A 290 3.95 2.48 12.25
N ILE A 291 4.12 3.66 11.67
CA ILE A 291 3.43 4.91 12.05
C ILE A 291 3.04 5.65 10.76
N GLU A 292 1.75 5.87 10.51
CA GLU A 292 1.25 6.67 9.39
C GLU A 292 1.52 8.17 9.64
N ASP A 293 2.18 8.85 8.70
CA ASP A 293 2.21 10.33 8.70
C ASP A 293 0.79 10.89 8.51
N PRO A 294 0.33 11.86 9.33
CA PRO A 294 -1.04 12.38 9.27
C PRO A 294 -1.49 12.95 7.94
N PHE A 295 -0.56 13.43 7.10
CA PHE A 295 -0.84 14.10 5.82
C PHE A 295 -0.21 13.35 4.65
N GLU A 296 1.04 12.89 4.77
CA GLU A 296 1.72 12.14 3.73
C GLU A 296 1.42 10.64 3.85
N LEU A 297 0.19 10.23 3.52
CA LEU A 297 -0.33 8.90 3.87
C LEU A 297 0.45 7.70 3.28
N ALA A 298 1.39 7.90 2.35
CA ALA A 298 2.29 6.86 1.86
C ALA A 298 3.55 6.66 2.74
N HIS A 299 3.80 7.57 3.68
CA HIS A 299 4.97 7.56 4.55
C HIS A 299 4.70 6.76 5.84
N ASP A 300 5.40 5.64 5.99
CA ASP A 300 5.66 5.05 7.29
C ASP A 300 6.80 5.84 7.97
N VAL A 301 6.50 6.59 9.04
CA VAL A 301 7.49 7.32 9.84
C VAL A 301 8.42 6.35 10.57
N GLY A 302 7.92 5.14 10.88
CA GLY A 302 8.69 4.02 11.44
C GLY A 302 9.72 3.43 10.46
N ARG A 303 9.73 3.81 9.17
CA ARG A 303 10.66 3.27 8.16
C ARG A 303 12.15 3.46 8.50
N VAL A 304 12.47 4.38 9.40
CA VAL A 304 13.82 4.60 9.93
C VAL A 304 14.35 3.40 10.71
N ILE A 305 13.48 2.56 11.28
CA ILE A 305 13.84 1.31 11.96
C ILE A 305 14.20 0.25 10.91
N PHE A 306 15.44 0.30 10.41
CA PHE A 306 15.91 -0.54 9.31
C PHE A 306 16.36 -1.96 9.72
N HIS A 307 16.42 -2.28 11.02
CA HIS A 307 16.91 -3.58 11.49
C HIS A 307 16.19 -4.09 12.75
N ARG A 308 15.98 -5.42 12.85
CA ARG A 308 15.30 -6.07 14.00
C ARG A 308 15.93 -5.74 15.35
N LYS A 309 17.26 -5.58 15.45
CA LYS A 309 17.91 -5.14 16.72
C LYS A 309 17.47 -3.73 17.16
N GLY A 310 17.25 -2.80 16.23
CA GLY A 310 16.78 -1.45 16.54
C GLY A 310 15.35 -1.43 17.07
N GLN A 311 14.47 -2.25 16.47
CA GLN A 311 13.14 -2.54 17.00
C GLN A 311 13.21 -3.12 18.42
N ASN A 312 14.08 -4.12 18.63
CA ASN A 312 14.20 -4.81 19.91
C ASN A 312 14.69 -3.87 21.03
N LEU A 313 15.60 -2.93 20.74
CA LEU A 313 15.97 -1.86 21.68
C LEU A 313 14.75 -1.02 22.10
N ILE A 314 13.95 -0.56 21.13
CA ILE A 314 12.73 0.22 21.39
C ILE A 314 11.74 -0.58 22.24
N ARG A 315 11.45 -1.84 21.87
CA ARG A 315 10.51 -2.72 22.60
C ARG A 315 11.02 -3.10 23.99
N ALA A 316 12.32 -3.26 24.18
CA ALA A 316 12.94 -3.49 25.47
C ALA A 316 12.86 -2.26 26.39
N GLU A 317 13.11 -1.06 25.86
CA GLU A 317 13.02 0.18 26.62
C GLU A 317 11.59 0.51 27.06
N PHE A 318 10.57 0.31 26.21
CA PHE A 318 9.17 0.42 26.63
C PHE A 318 8.85 -0.53 27.80
N LYS A 319 9.29 -1.79 27.71
CA LYS A 319 9.12 -2.78 28.80
C LYS A 319 9.89 -2.40 30.06
N ARG A 320 11.12 -1.88 29.94
CA ARG A 320 11.93 -1.40 31.08
C ARG A 320 11.23 -0.24 31.80
N ALA A 321 10.74 0.76 31.06
CA ALA A 321 10.01 1.88 31.61
C ALA A 321 8.75 1.42 32.36
N ASN A 322 7.92 0.55 31.76
CA ASN A 322 6.73 0.00 32.42
C ASN A 322 7.08 -0.80 33.69
N ASN A 323 8.12 -1.63 33.65
CA ASN A 323 8.58 -2.41 34.80
C ASN A 323 9.07 -1.52 35.97
N LEU A 324 9.69 -0.37 35.68
CA LEU A 324 10.09 0.60 36.70
C LEU A 324 8.88 1.34 37.29
N LEU A 325 7.89 1.70 36.46
CA LEU A 325 6.63 2.32 36.89
C LEU A 325 5.82 1.41 37.83
N ILE A 326 5.72 0.11 37.49
CA ILE A 326 5.10 -0.93 38.33
C ILE A 326 5.80 -1.06 39.68
N ARG A 327 7.11 -0.76 39.75
CA ARG A 327 7.93 -0.73 40.97
C ARG A 327 7.96 0.64 41.67
N GLU A 328 7.09 1.58 41.30
CA GLU A 328 6.94 2.92 41.89
C GLU A 328 8.20 3.84 41.81
N HIS A 329 9.05 3.65 40.80
CA HIS A 329 10.20 4.51 40.51
C HIS A 329 9.82 5.93 40.04
N ARG A 330 10.79 6.85 40.14
CA ARG A 330 10.68 8.26 39.71
C ARG A 330 10.93 8.42 38.21
N LEU A 331 10.54 9.56 37.63
CA LEU A 331 10.82 9.86 36.22
C LEU A 331 12.33 9.90 35.94
N ARG A 332 13.13 10.43 36.88
CA ARG A 332 14.60 10.42 36.82
C ARG A 332 15.22 9.04 36.66
N ASP A 333 14.62 8.00 37.24
CA ASP A 333 15.14 6.62 37.18
C ASP A 333 14.70 5.94 35.86
N ILE A 334 13.51 6.28 35.36
CA ILE A 334 13.04 5.87 34.03
C ILE A 334 13.91 6.50 32.93
N CYS A 335 14.28 7.77 33.08
CA CYS A 335 15.13 8.52 32.17
C CYS A 335 16.64 8.40 32.46
N GLU A 336 17.08 7.51 33.36
CA GLU A 336 18.49 7.37 33.73
C GLU A 336 19.33 6.94 32.51
N PRO A 337 20.45 7.62 32.20
CA PRO A 337 21.32 7.24 31.09
C PRO A 337 21.97 5.87 31.35
N ASP A 338 22.01 5.02 30.33
CA ASP A 338 22.65 3.72 30.42
C ASP A 338 24.15 3.85 30.13
N GLN A 339 25.01 3.62 31.12
CA GLN A 339 26.46 3.70 30.90
C GLN A 339 26.98 2.55 30.00
N SER A 340 26.19 1.49 29.80
CA SER A 340 26.50 0.35 28.95
C SER A 340 25.80 0.37 27.57
N SER A 341 24.99 1.39 27.27
CA SER A 341 24.29 1.44 25.97
C SER A 341 25.16 1.92 24.83
N TRP A 342 24.76 1.47 23.64
CA TRP A 342 25.43 1.68 22.36
C TRP A 342 25.71 3.16 22.04
N ASN A 343 24.83 4.09 22.43
CA ASN A 343 24.98 5.52 22.20
C ASN A 343 26.09 6.14 23.07
N ASN A 344 26.18 5.75 24.34
CA ASN A 344 27.22 6.25 25.26
C ASN A 344 28.56 5.56 25.00
N MET A 345 28.56 4.29 24.59
CA MET A 345 29.75 3.56 24.15
C MET A 345 30.23 3.95 22.73
N SER A 346 29.52 4.83 22.02
CA SER A 346 29.72 5.20 20.61
C SER A 346 29.96 4.00 19.70
N SER A 347 29.17 2.94 19.89
CA SER A 347 29.35 1.64 19.23
C SER A 347 28.09 1.24 18.46
N CYS A 348 28.26 0.60 17.30
CA CYS A 348 27.13 0.08 16.55
C CYS A 348 26.42 -1.06 17.30
N TYR A 349 25.13 -0.91 17.63
CA TYR A 349 24.36 -1.96 18.34
C TYR A 349 24.14 -3.25 17.53
N ILE A 350 24.56 -3.30 16.26
CA ILE A 350 24.44 -4.50 15.41
C ILE A 350 25.70 -5.37 15.46
N CYS A 351 26.90 -4.78 15.44
CA CYS A 351 28.20 -5.48 15.40
C CYS A 351 29.17 -5.15 16.54
N LEU A 352 28.81 -4.23 17.45
CA LEU A 352 29.57 -3.73 18.61
C LEU A 352 30.90 -3.01 18.29
N CYS A 353 31.22 -2.76 17.02
CA CYS A 353 32.37 -1.94 16.62
C CYS A 353 32.10 -0.43 16.85
N ARG A 354 33.16 0.38 17.05
CA ARG A 354 33.06 1.85 17.22
C ARG A 354 33.34 2.65 15.96
N ASP A 355 33.95 2.01 14.98
CA ASP A 355 34.54 2.60 13.78
C ASP A 355 33.52 3.11 12.74
N HIS A 356 32.22 3.07 13.03
CA HIS A 356 31.16 3.49 12.08
C HIS A 356 29.78 3.68 12.73
N ILE A 357 28.94 4.50 12.06
CA ILE A 357 27.51 4.61 12.36
C ILE A 357 26.75 3.31 11.98
N THR A 358 25.72 2.97 12.76
CA THR A 358 25.00 1.69 12.67
C THR A 358 24.35 1.46 11.30
N ARG A 359 24.02 2.53 10.59
CA ARG A 359 23.48 2.51 9.22
C ARG A 359 24.42 1.88 8.20
N ASP A 360 25.73 2.10 8.35
CA ASP A 360 26.74 1.68 7.39
C ASP A 360 27.43 0.36 7.76
N CYS A 361 27.15 -0.17 8.95
CA CYS A 361 27.60 -1.50 9.40
C CYS A 361 27.33 -2.58 8.34
N GLY A 362 26.13 -2.59 7.73
CA GLY A 362 25.77 -3.56 6.68
C GLY A 362 26.54 -3.40 5.36
N GLN A 363 27.24 -2.28 5.14
CA GLN A 363 28.19 -2.11 4.04
C GLN A 363 29.60 -2.54 4.44
N LEU A 364 30.03 -2.14 5.64
CA LEU A 364 31.36 -2.41 6.17
C LEU A 364 31.59 -3.90 6.49
N VAL A 365 30.56 -4.63 6.94
CA VAL A 365 30.60 -6.09 7.05
C VAL A 365 30.84 -6.74 5.68
N ILE A 366 30.16 -6.27 4.62
CA ILE A 366 30.36 -6.78 3.26
C ILE A 366 31.76 -6.45 2.73
N GLN A 367 32.31 -5.28 3.06
CA GLN A 367 33.69 -4.92 2.69
C GLN A 367 34.73 -5.77 3.46
N ARG A 368 34.57 -5.96 4.77
CA ARG A 368 35.43 -6.82 5.60
C ARG A 368 35.42 -8.28 5.14
N LEU A 369 34.26 -8.81 4.72
CA LEU A 369 34.13 -10.14 4.12
C LEU A 369 34.84 -10.28 2.76
N LYS A 370 35.04 -9.18 2.01
CA LYS A 370 35.76 -9.17 0.72
C LYS A 370 37.27 -8.96 0.83
N LEU A 371 37.77 -8.53 1.99
CA LEU A 371 39.18 -8.21 2.25
C LEU A 371 39.79 -9.22 3.25
N GLY A 372 39.45 -10.49 3.10
CA GLY A 372 39.64 -11.52 4.12
C GLY A 372 41.08 -11.70 4.59
N ASN A 373 41.28 -11.64 5.92
CA ASN A 373 42.53 -12.01 6.59
C ASN A 373 42.28 -13.27 7.46
N PRO A 374 42.98 -14.41 7.25
CA PRO A 374 42.62 -15.68 7.90
C PRO A 374 42.82 -15.77 9.43
N GLY A 375 43.41 -14.77 10.08
CA GLY A 375 43.93 -14.89 11.45
C GLY A 375 42.92 -14.75 12.61
N SER A 376 41.80 -14.04 12.44
CA SER A 376 40.90 -13.70 13.56
C SER A 376 39.66 -14.59 13.64
N LYS A 377 39.43 -15.26 14.78
CA LYS A 377 38.29 -16.17 15.05
C LYS A 377 36.93 -15.48 15.20
N ALA A 378 36.58 -14.55 14.31
CA ALA A 378 35.28 -13.90 14.25
C ALA A 378 34.23 -14.75 13.50
N ARG A 379 33.84 -15.90 14.07
CA ARG A 379 32.61 -16.63 13.67
C ARG A 379 31.38 -15.79 14.07
N LEU A 380 31.11 -14.72 13.34
CA LEU A 380 29.93 -13.89 13.55
C LEU A 380 28.72 -14.56 12.88
N LEU A 381 27.86 -15.15 13.71
CA LEU A 381 26.55 -15.65 13.29
C LEU A 381 25.70 -14.47 12.80
N PHE A 382 25.55 -14.36 11.48
CA PHE A 382 24.53 -13.51 10.85
C PHE A 382 23.77 -14.34 9.81
N SER A 383 22.75 -15.03 10.30
CA SER A 383 21.79 -15.83 9.55
C SER A 383 20.69 -15.01 8.87
N ASP A 384 20.46 -13.79 9.39
CA ASP A 384 19.34 -12.92 9.06
C ASP A 384 19.76 -11.88 8.00
N CYS A 385 18.96 -11.69 6.95
CA CYS A 385 19.20 -10.67 5.93
C CYS A 385 19.04 -9.25 6.51
N TRP A 386 20.04 -8.40 6.27
CA TRP A 386 20.13 -7.03 6.83
C TRP A 386 18.87 -6.14 6.63
N TYR A 387 18.13 -6.34 5.55
CA TYR A 387 17.04 -5.44 5.12
C TYR A 387 15.63 -5.84 5.58
N CYS A 388 15.37 -7.15 5.67
CA CYS A 388 14.06 -7.68 6.09
C CYS A 388 14.13 -8.49 7.39
N GLY A 389 15.31 -8.85 7.88
CA GLY A 389 15.50 -9.70 9.05
C GLY A 389 15.16 -11.18 8.85
N GLU A 390 14.78 -11.61 7.64
CA GLU A 390 14.48 -13.02 7.35
C GLU A 390 15.72 -13.80 6.92
N TYR A 391 15.69 -15.11 7.12
CA TYR A 391 16.84 -16.00 6.94
C TYR A 391 17.07 -16.33 5.45
N GLY A 392 18.24 -16.89 5.13
CA GLY A 392 18.43 -17.72 3.93
C GLY A 392 18.59 -17.01 2.57
N HIS A 393 18.82 -15.69 2.52
CA HIS A 393 19.11 -15.00 1.26
C HIS A 393 20.10 -13.84 1.45
N TYR A 394 20.89 -13.54 0.41
CA TYR A 394 21.84 -12.42 0.46
C TYR A 394 21.12 -11.08 0.33
N LYS A 395 21.78 -10.01 0.77
CA LYS A 395 21.28 -8.63 0.61
C LYS A 395 20.82 -8.35 -0.82
N ALA A 396 21.56 -8.83 -1.83
CA ALA A 396 21.27 -8.62 -3.25
C ALA A 396 19.95 -9.26 -3.73
N GLU A 397 19.49 -10.32 -3.06
CA GLU A 397 18.26 -11.06 -3.39
C GLU A 397 17.07 -10.64 -2.54
N CYS A 398 17.28 -9.74 -1.57
CA CYS A 398 16.23 -9.32 -0.64
C CYS A 398 15.08 -8.62 -1.38
N PRO A 399 13.82 -9.08 -1.27
CA PRO A 399 12.66 -8.42 -1.89
C PRO A 399 12.53 -6.94 -1.49
N MET A 400 13.07 -6.56 -0.32
CA MET A 400 13.05 -5.20 0.19
C MET A 400 14.15 -4.28 -0.40
N LEU A 401 15.07 -4.76 -1.26
CA LEU A 401 16.07 -3.90 -1.90
C LEU A 401 15.49 -2.91 -2.92
N PHE A 402 14.35 -3.24 -3.54
CA PHE A 402 13.75 -2.40 -4.58
C PHE A 402 13.27 -1.03 -4.07
N PHE A 403 13.06 -0.86 -2.76
CA PHE A 403 12.54 0.38 -2.15
C PHE A 403 13.64 1.43 -1.90
N ARG A 404 14.45 1.72 -2.93
CA ARG A 404 15.68 2.52 -2.83
C ARG A 404 15.51 3.98 -3.29
N ASP A 405 14.73 4.77 -2.56
CA ASP A 405 14.68 6.24 -2.71
C ASP A 405 15.92 6.96 -2.11
N ILE A 406 17.11 6.39 -2.28
CA ILE A 406 18.41 7.03 -2.04
C ILE A 406 19.40 6.54 -3.11
N PRO A 407 19.72 7.37 -4.12
CA PRO A 407 20.86 7.15 -4.99
C PRO A 407 22.16 7.11 -4.18
N CYS A 408 23.06 6.20 -4.55
CA CYS A 408 24.47 6.24 -4.16
C CYS A 408 25.25 5.96 -5.45
N PRO A 409 26.38 6.64 -5.70
CA PRO A 409 26.78 7.00 -7.06
C PRO A 409 27.15 5.79 -7.91
N LEU A 410 26.75 5.84 -9.19
CA LEU A 410 27.51 5.16 -10.23
C LEU A 410 28.93 5.73 -10.22
N LYS A 411 29.94 4.86 -10.23
CA LYS A 411 31.30 5.31 -10.52
C LYS A 411 31.32 5.80 -11.97
N VAL A 412 31.79 7.02 -12.19
CA VAL A 412 32.25 7.41 -13.53
C VAL A 412 33.48 6.55 -13.81
N THR A 413 33.40 5.69 -14.82
CA THR A 413 34.57 5.04 -15.39
C THR A 413 34.90 5.81 -16.65
N ASP A 414 35.96 6.61 -16.61
CA ASP A 414 36.47 7.34 -17.77
C ASP A 414 36.84 6.34 -18.88
N ASN A 415 36.17 6.47 -20.03
CA ASN A 415 36.45 5.76 -21.26
C ASN A 415 35.79 6.50 -22.42
N ILE A 416 36.47 7.55 -22.91
CA ILE A 416 36.18 8.18 -24.20
C ILE A 416 37.49 8.18 -24.98
N LEU A 417 37.50 7.51 -26.13
CA LEU A 417 38.50 7.69 -27.18
C LEU A 417 37.81 8.30 -28.42
N PRO A 418 38.54 9.05 -29.28
CA PRO A 418 37.92 10.07 -30.11
C PRO A 418 37.63 9.66 -31.58
N ALA A 419 36.71 10.40 -32.19
CA ALA A 419 36.59 10.64 -33.64
C ALA A 419 36.01 12.06 -33.78
N GLU A 420 36.74 13.08 -34.23
CA GLU A 420 37.19 13.39 -35.61
C GLU A 420 36.24 14.30 -36.41
N SER A 421 36.50 15.61 -36.28
CA SER A 421 36.54 16.65 -37.33
C SER A 421 35.43 16.82 -38.39
N ALA A 422 34.85 18.03 -38.44
CA ALA A 422 34.57 18.76 -39.69
C ALA A 422 34.53 20.30 -39.49
N THR A 423 35.41 21.03 -40.19
CA THR A 423 35.36 22.44 -40.68
C THR A 423 34.40 23.46 -40.01
N ALA A 424 34.88 24.56 -39.39
CA ALA A 424 35.44 25.81 -39.98
C ALA A 424 34.39 26.63 -40.74
N LEU A 425 34.07 27.89 -40.43
CA LEU A 425 34.86 29.14 -40.23
C LEU A 425 34.10 30.10 -39.23
N SER A 426 34.44 31.35 -38.83
CA SER A 426 35.53 32.37 -38.90
C SER A 426 35.10 33.57 -38.02
N SER A 427 35.89 34.56 -37.53
CA SER A 427 37.35 34.78 -37.31
C SER A 427 37.58 36.17 -36.66
N ILE A 428 38.63 36.32 -35.82
CA ILE A 428 39.58 37.48 -35.65
C ILE A 428 39.01 38.94 -35.53
N PRO A 429 39.49 39.81 -34.59
CA PRO A 429 40.85 39.86 -34.03
C PRO A 429 41.00 39.86 -32.50
N LEU A 430 42.26 39.76 -32.07
CA LEU A 430 42.78 39.85 -30.70
C LEU A 430 43.03 41.30 -30.27
N LEU A 431 43.16 41.52 -28.95
CA LEU A 431 43.98 42.59 -28.38
C LEU A 431 44.83 42.00 -27.25
N GLU A 432 46.15 42.20 -27.29
CA GLU A 432 47.08 41.77 -26.23
C GLU A 432 47.29 42.89 -25.21
N PHE A 433 47.46 42.55 -23.94
CA PHE A 433 48.28 43.32 -23.00
C PHE A 433 48.90 42.40 -21.93
N ALA A 434 50.05 42.81 -21.40
CA ALA A 434 50.98 41.97 -20.65
C ALA A 434 50.58 41.70 -19.17
N PRO A 435 51.10 40.61 -18.55
CA PRO A 435 50.71 40.20 -17.19
C PRO A 435 51.55 40.85 -16.08
N PRO A 436 50.99 41.05 -14.88
CA PRO A 436 51.75 41.32 -13.66
C PRO A 436 51.63 40.20 -12.59
N SER A 437 52.79 39.82 -12.05
CA SER A 437 53.03 39.30 -10.68
C SER A 437 52.13 38.20 -10.08
N THR A 438 52.68 37.00 -9.97
CA THR A 438 52.26 35.98 -8.97
C THR A 438 52.54 36.44 -7.52
N PRO A 439 51.60 36.33 -6.58
CA PRO A 439 51.89 36.18 -5.16
C PRO A 439 52.19 34.71 -4.82
N THR A 440 53.16 34.47 -3.94
CA THR A 440 53.59 33.12 -3.52
C THR A 440 52.54 32.38 -2.68
N VAL A 441 52.40 31.07 -2.93
CA VAL A 441 51.60 30.15 -2.10
C VAL A 441 52.26 29.97 -0.72
N PRO A 442 51.55 30.22 0.40
CA PRO A 442 51.94 29.72 1.71
C PRO A 442 51.77 28.20 1.76
N SER A 443 52.77 27.48 2.25
CA SER A 443 52.69 26.03 2.49
C SER A 443 51.53 25.68 3.43
N ALA A 444 50.86 24.56 3.16
CA ALA A 444 49.73 24.11 3.96
C ALA A 444 50.12 23.90 5.45
N PRO A 445 49.35 24.44 6.42
CA PRO A 445 49.50 24.05 7.82
C PRO A 445 49.02 22.61 8.02
N GLU A 446 49.63 21.92 8.98
CA GLU A 446 49.38 20.50 9.24
C GLU A 446 47.95 20.22 9.75
N SER A 447 47.53 18.96 9.66
CA SER A 447 46.18 18.53 10.01
C SER A 447 45.89 18.67 11.51
N ILE A 448 45.25 19.77 11.90
CA ILE A 448 44.70 19.96 13.25
C ILE A 448 43.60 18.91 13.48
N PRO A 449 43.66 18.11 14.56
CA PRO A 449 42.63 17.10 14.84
C PRO A 449 41.27 17.76 15.14
N PHE A 450 40.17 17.08 14.80
CA PHE A 450 38.80 17.56 14.99
C PHE A 450 38.50 17.87 16.47
N SER A 451 38.66 19.13 16.86
CA SER A 451 38.24 19.63 18.17
C SER A 451 36.72 19.67 18.25
N ILE A 452 36.15 18.87 19.15
CA ILE A 452 34.70 18.75 19.37
C ILE A 452 34.11 20.13 19.70
N CYS A 453 32.98 20.47 19.07
CA CYS A 453 32.24 21.70 19.38
C CYS A 453 31.76 21.66 20.84
N LYS A 454 31.90 22.77 21.57
CA LYS A 454 31.66 22.84 23.03
C LYS A 454 30.32 22.23 23.44
N GLU A 455 30.37 21.41 24.49
CA GLU A 455 29.24 20.65 25.04
C GLU A 455 27.97 21.50 25.20
N ARG A 456 26.83 20.98 24.73
CA ARG A 456 25.52 21.59 24.96
C ARG A 456 25.08 21.27 26.40
N ILE A 457 24.42 22.22 27.07
CA ILE A 457 24.11 22.14 28.52
C ILE A 457 23.34 20.87 28.91
N TRP A 458 22.48 20.33 28.02
CA TRP A 458 21.72 19.10 28.25
C TRP A 458 22.49 17.78 28.03
N GLU A 459 23.75 17.83 27.56
CA GLU A 459 24.62 16.65 27.40
C GLU A 459 25.21 16.20 28.74
N ARG A 460 25.23 17.09 29.74
CA ARG A 460 25.58 16.76 31.12
C ARG A 460 24.37 16.16 31.84
N GLY A 461 24.43 14.87 32.15
CA GLY A 461 23.42 14.19 32.96
C GLY A 461 23.22 14.88 34.32
N LEU A 462 21.96 15.08 34.72
CA LEU A 462 21.60 15.88 35.90
C LEU A 462 22.14 15.27 37.21
N ILE A 463 23.12 15.92 37.83
CA ILE A 463 23.64 15.55 39.15
C ILE A 463 22.58 15.89 40.22
N PRO A 464 22.18 14.98 41.13
CA PRO A 464 20.93 15.15 41.91
C PRO A 464 20.97 16.15 43.09
N SER A 465 21.97 17.03 43.21
CA SER A 465 22.28 17.71 44.48
C SER A 465 21.33 18.85 44.87
N ASN A 466 20.66 19.52 43.93
CA ASN A 466 19.91 20.76 44.19
C ASN A 466 18.46 20.76 43.66
N SER A 467 17.49 20.32 44.48
CA SER A 467 16.14 20.92 44.57
C SER A 467 15.27 20.26 45.67
N PRO A 468 14.42 21.00 46.40
CA PRO A 468 13.74 20.51 47.61
C PRO A 468 12.27 20.05 47.42
N MET A 469 11.63 19.74 48.56
CA MET A 469 10.17 19.55 48.81
C MET A 469 9.53 18.16 48.60
N LEU A 470 9.48 17.41 49.70
CA LEU A 470 8.35 16.55 50.07
C LEU A 470 7.44 17.31 51.06
N ARG A 471 6.10 17.24 50.91
CA ARG A 471 5.09 17.25 52.01
C ARG A 471 3.64 17.10 51.49
N LEU A 472 2.74 16.76 52.42
CA LEU A 472 1.26 16.65 52.29
C LEU A 472 0.67 15.51 51.43
N SER A 473 -0.56 15.08 51.73
CA SER A 473 -0.80 13.95 52.64
C SER A 473 -2.28 13.49 52.73
N LYS A 474 -2.54 12.18 52.56
CA LYS A 474 -3.62 11.35 53.16
C LYS A 474 -5.06 11.92 53.33
N LYS A 475 -6.03 11.41 52.56
CA LYS A 475 -7.41 11.01 52.99
C LYS A 475 -8.16 10.25 51.85
N LYS A 476 -9.22 9.43 52.01
CA LYS A 476 -9.48 8.26 52.91
C LYS A 476 -10.79 7.49 52.52
N LYS A 477 -10.71 6.20 52.08
CA LYS A 477 -11.83 5.18 52.00
C LYS A 477 -12.97 5.47 50.95
N ARG A 478 -13.89 4.55 50.52
CA ARG A 478 -14.23 3.11 50.80
C ARG A 478 -15.16 2.49 49.71
N ALA A 479 -15.14 1.13 49.54
CA ALA A 479 -16.29 0.20 49.27
C ALA A 479 -17.08 0.28 47.91
N ARG A 480 -17.78 -0.77 47.38
CA ARG A 480 -17.87 -2.24 47.66
C ARG A 480 -18.54 -3.08 46.51
N HIS A 481 -18.16 -4.37 46.42
CA HIS A 481 -18.80 -5.62 45.89
C HIS A 481 -19.91 -5.71 44.80
N GLY A 482 -19.80 -6.78 43.98
CA GLY A 482 -20.89 -7.72 43.62
C GLY A 482 -21.36 -7.73 42.15
N ALA A 483 -21.77 -8.83 41.52
CA ALA A 483 -21.70 -10.28 41.84
C ALA A 483 -21.89 -11.14 40.55
N THR A 484 -21.78 -12.47 40.63
CA THR A 484 -21.72 -13.43 39.48
C THR A 484 -22.99 -14.26 39.27
N SER A 485 -23.27 -14.70 38.02
CA SER A 485 -24.01 -15.96 37.72
C SER A 485 -23.72 -16.48 36.30
N SER A 486 -24.09 -17.75 36.03
CA SER A 486 -23.77 -18.53 34.82
C SER A 486 -24.72 -19.73 34.66
N LEU A 487 -25.02 -20.19 33.43
CA LEU A 487 -25.67 -21.45 32.98
C LEU A 487 -25.92 -21.32 31.44
N SER A 488 -26.19 -22.33 30.58
CA SER A 488 -25.83 -23.75 30.41
C SER A 488 -26.55 -24.28 29.12
N SER A 489 -26.12 -25.39 28.49
CA SER A 489 -26.65 -25.85 27.18
C SER A 489 -27.28 -27.26 27.18
N PRO A 490 -28.25 -27.56 26.28
CA PRO A 490 -28.63 -28.93 25.88
C PRO A 490 -28.62 -29.18 24.32
N PRO A 491 -28.75 -30.45 23.82
CA PRO A 491 -28.25 -30.85 22.48
C PRO A 491 -29.16 -31.75 21.58
N SER A 492 -28.60 -32.25 20.45
CA SER A 492 -28.83 -33.57 19.77
C SER A 492 -29.71 -33.69 18.49
N PHE A 493 -29.73 -34.92 17.90
CA PHE A 493 -30.31 -35.41 16.61
C PHE A 493 -29.53 -35.07 15.29
N CYS A 494 -29.42 -35.92 14.25
CA CYS A 494 -29.48 -37.40 14.12
C CYS A 494 -28.89 -37.88 12.75
N HIS A 495 -28.69 -39.19 12.53
CA HIS A 495 -28.11 -39.77 11.30
C HIS A 495 -28.98 -40.86 10.63
N LEU A 496 -28.90 -40.98 9.29
CA LEU A 496 -29.10 -42.18 8.43
C LEU A 496 -28.46 -41.89 7.02
N PRO A 497 -28.22 -42.89 6.13
CA PRO A 497 -27.11 -42.83 5.16
C PRO A 497 -27.48 -42.60 3.68
N SER A 498 -26.47 -42.28 2.86
CA SER A 498 -26.54 -42.31 1.38
C SER A 498 -25.19 -42.63 0.71
N ASN A 499 -25.26 -43.07 -0.55
CA ASN A 499 -24.21 -43.81 -1.27
C ASN A 499 -22.99 -42.97 -1.72
N GLY A 500 -21.88 -43.68 -1.97
CA GLY A 500 -21.06 -43.48 -3.17
C GLY A 500 -20.03 -42.35 -3.23
N LEU A 501 -20.10 -41.31 -2.41
CA LEU A 501 -19.09 -40.23 -2.41
C LEU A 501 -17.88 -40.52 -1.49
N SER A 502 -16.68 -40.15 -1.96
CA SER A 502 -15.42 -40.27 -1.21
C SER A 502 -15.37 -39.30 -0.01
N GLN A 503 -14.45 -39.54 0.94
CA GLN A 503 -14.33 -38.67 2.13
C GLN A 503 -13.93 -37.22 1.78
N SER A 504 -13.13 -37.01 0.73
CA SER A 504 -12.78 -35.69 0.22
C SER A 504 -13.98 -34.93 -0.32
N GLU A 505 -14.81 -35.57 -1.15
CA GLU A 505 -16.03 -34.96 -1.72
C GLU A 505 -17.05 -34.63 -0.63
N LYS A 506 -17.23 -35.53 0.35
CA LYS A 506 -18.12 -35.32 1.50
C LYS A 506 -17.66 -34.13 2.37
N ARG A 507 -16.34 -34.00 2.60
CA ARG A 507 -15.76 -32.84 3.31
C ARG A 507 -15.92 -31.52 2.54
N GLN A 508 -15.70 -31.53 1.22
CA GLN A 508 -15.94 -30.35 0.38
C GLN A 508 -17.42 -29.94 0.37
N GLN A 509 -18.35 -30.89 0.26
CA GLN A 509 -19.78 -30.58 0.34
C GLN A 509 -20.19 -30.01 1.70
N GLN A 510 -19.68 -30.54 2.81
CA GLN A 510 -19.95 -29.98 4.14
C GLN A 510 -19.39 -28.56 4.29
N CYS A 511 -18.14 -28.32 3.88
CA CYS A 511 -17.52 -27.00 3.93
C CYS A 511 -18.30 -25.97 3.09
N TYR A 512 -18.71 -26.33 1.87
CA TYR A 512 -19.50 -25.47 0.99
C TYR A 512 -20.92 -25.21 1.53
N GLN A 513 -21.55 -26.17 2.19
CA GLN A 513 -22.85 -25.95 2.86
C GLN A 513 -22.72 -25.03 4.08
N GLN A 514 -21.67 -25.21 4.88
CA GLN A 514 -21.40 -24.41 6.08
C GLN A 514 -21.12 -22.94 5.73
N GLN A 515 -20.22 -22.68 4.77
CA GLN A 515 -19.95 -21.34 4.26
C GLN A 515 -21.22 -20.66 3.71
N ARG A 516 -22.12 -21.41 3.06
CA ARG A 516 -23.38 -20.84 2.56
C ARG A 516 -24.39 -20.51 3.68
N GLN A 517 -24.34 -21.20 4.83
CA GLN A 517 -25.14 -20.82 6.00
C GLN A 517 -24.58 -19.54 6.63
N GLU A 518 -23.26 -19.44 6.80
CA GLU A 518 -22.57 -18.25 7.30
C GLU A 518 -22.84 -17.02 6.42
N GLN A 519 -22.75 -17.15 5.09
CA GLN A 519 -23.10 -16.06 4.15
C GLN A 519 -24.56 -15.62 4.26
N ARG A 520 -25.52 -16.56 4.43
CA ARG A 520 -26.93 -16.19 4.65
C ARG A 520 -27.10 -15.44 5.97
N HIS A 521 -26.38 -15.82 7.02
CA HIS A 521 -26.43 -15.18 8.33
C HIS A 521 -25.83 -13.76 8.29
N GLU A 522 -24.66 -13.59 7.65
CA GLU A 522 -23.98 -12.30 7.44
C GLU A 522 -24.82 -11.35 6.57
N LEU A 523 -25.46 -11.85 5.52
CA LEU A 523 -26.40 -11.07 4.70
C LEU A 523 -27.66 -10.67 5.48
N HIS A 524 -28.20 -11.56 6.31
CA HIS A 524 -29.36 -11.26 7.15
C HIS A 524 -29.02 -10.19 8.21
N LYS A 525 -27.83 -10.28 8.81
CA LYS A 525 -27.30 -9.28 9.74
C LYS A 525 -27.15 -7.90 9.09
N ARG A 526 -26.53 -7.79 7.90
CA ARG A 526 -26.41 -6.52 7.17
C ARG A 526 -27.77 -5.93 6.78
N ASN A 527 -28.72 -6.77 6.37
CA ASN A 527 -30.08 -6.34 6.07
C ASN A 527 -30.85 -5.88 7.33
N PHE A 528 -30.60 -6.51 8.48
CA PHE A 528 -31.15 -6.10 9.77
C PHE A 528 -30.55 -4.77 10.24
N GLU A 529 -29.22 -4.58 10.16
CA GLU A 529 -28.53 -3.32 10.45
C GLU A 529 -29.06 -2.17 9.57
N MET A 530 -29.26 -2.41 8.26
CA MET A 530 -29.92 -1.49 7.34
C MET A 530 -31.37 -1.15 7.73
N MET A 531 -32.15 -2.12 8.20
CA MET A 531 -33.52 -1.87 8.71
C MET A 531 -33.53 -1.09 10.03
N VAL A 532 -32.56 -1.34 10.93
CA VAL A 532 -32.40 -0.61 12.19
C VAL A 532 -32.00 0.85 11.92
N LEU A 533 -31.14 1.12 10.92
CA LEU A 533 -30.88 2.49 10.46
C LEU A 533 -32.17 3.16 9.96
N LYS A 534 -32.92 2.51 9.06
CA LYS A 534 -34.18 3.05 8.53
C LYS A 534 -35.24 3.33 9.60
N ARG A 535 -35.30 2.53 10.68
CA ARG A 535 -36.22 2.76 11.81
C ARG A 535 -35.80 3.88 12.77
N LYS A 536 -34.53 4.30 12.78
CA LYS A 536 -34.04 5.39 13.65
C LYS A 536 -34.18 6.79 13.05
N CYS A 537 -34.39 6.92 11.73
CA CYS A 537 -34.48 8.21 11.05
C CYS A 537 -35.93 8.63 10.74
N GLY A 538 -36.75 8.78 11.80
CA GLY A 538 -38.07 9.39 11.70
C GLY A 538 -38.00 10.91 11.50
N GLY A 539 -37.54 11.39 10.33
CA GLY A 539 -37.49 12.82 10.02
C GLY A 539 -36.82 13.17 8.69
N ASN A 540 -37.53 13.93 7.85
CA ASN A 540 -37.09 14.65 6.64
C ASN A 540 -36.10 13.94 5.68
N ALA A 541 -36.64 13.36 4.59
CA ALA A 541 -35.89 12.67 3.54
C ALA A 541 -34.81 13.51 2.80
N ARG A 542 -34.80 14.85 2.95
CA ARG A 542 -33.90 15.76 2.22
C ARG A 542 -32.48 15.81 2.79
N SER A 543 -32.27 15.55 4.08
CA SER A 543 -30.93 15.50 4.69
C SER A 543 -30.19 14.20 4.37
N VAL A 544 -30.92 13.08 4.35
CA VAL A 544 -30.40 11.73 4.07
C VAL A 544 -29.78 11.65 2.67
N LEU A 545 -30.41 12.28 1.66
CA LEU A 545 -29.88 12.32 0.30
C LEU A 545 -28.50 13.01 0.22
N ASN A 546 -28.34 14.17 0.85
CA ASN A 546 -27.05 14.89 0.84
C ASN A 546 -25.95 14.15 1.62
N TRP A 547 -26.32 13.42 2.69
CA TRP A 547 -25.37 12.60 3.44
C TRP A 547 -24.92 11.35 2.65
N LEU A 548 -25.86 10.68 1.96
CA LEU A 548 -25.55 9.55 1.09
C LEU A 548 -24.70 9.95 -0.13
N ASP A 549 -24.92 11.13 -0.71
CA ASP A 549 -24.09 11.68 -1.78
C ASP A 549 -22.64 11.96 -1.31
N GLY A 550 -22.48 12.56 -0.11
CA GLY A 550 -21.18 12.76 0.51
C GLY A 550 -20.42 11.45 0.80
N VAL A 551 -21.09 10.45 1.39
CA VAL A 551 -20.48 9.13 1.65
C VAL A 551 -20.15 8.39 0.34
N SER A 552 -21.04 8.47 -0.66
CA SER A 552 -20.80 7.89 -1.99
C SER A 552 -19.52 8.45 -2.61
N LYS A 553 -19.35 9.77 -2.63
CA LYS A 553 -18.17 10.44 -3.21
C LYS A 553 -16.85 10.04 -2.55
N VAL A 554 -16.83 9.77 -1.24
CA VAL A 554 -15.63 9.27 -0.54
C VAL A 554 -15.34 7.81 -0.89
N CYS A 555 -16.35 6.92 -0.85
CA CYS A 555 -16.20 5.51 -1.22
C CYS A 555 -15.77 5.34 -2.68
N PHE A 556 -16.35 6.13 -3.58
CA PHE A 556 -16.04 6.21 -5.01
C PHE A 556 -14.56 6.56 -5.24
N ALA A 557 -14.08 7.65 -4.62
CA ALA A 557 -12.68 8.07 -4.71
C ALA A 557 -11.69 7.02 -4.16
N MET A 558 -12.08 6.21 -3.16
CA MET A 558 -11.28 5.10 -2.66
C MET A 558 -11.29 3.88 -3.62
N SER A 559 -12.44 3.55 -4.20
CA SER A 559 -12.60 2.46 -5.18
C SER A 559 -11.76 2.70 -6.44
N VAL A 560 -11.82 3.90 -7.03
CA VAL A 560 -11.04 4.28 -8.21
C VAL A 560 -9.54 4.14 -7.94
N ARG A 561 -9.03 4.65 -6.81
CA ARG A 561 -7.62 4.55 -6.44
C ARG A 561 -7.15 3.10 -6.23
N ARG A 562 -8.00 2.25 -5.62
CA ARG A 562 -7.74 0.80 -5.49
C ARG A 562 -7.62 0.13 -6.87
N ASN A 563 -8.53 0.43 -7.79
CA ASN A 563 -8.54 -0.15 -9.13
C ASN A 563 -7.35 0.30 -9.99
N VAL A 564 -6.94 1.57 -9.90
CA VAL A 564 -5.72 2.07 -10.56
C VAL A 564 -4.46 1.39 -10.02
N ARG A 565 -4.36 1.18 -8.69
CA ARG A 565 -3.23 0.45 -8.09
C ARG A 565 -3.17 -1.00 -8.59
N LEU A 566 -4.26 -1.75 -8.48
CA LEU A 566 -4.29 -3.17 -8.86
C LEU A 566 -4.05 -3.36 -10.37
N ARG A 567 -4.50 -2.43 -11.21
CA ARG A 567 -4.16 -2.42 -12.65
C ARG A 567 -2.68 -2.18 -12.91
N ARG A 568 -1.99 -1.33 -12.13
CA ARG A 568 -0.52 -1.17 -12.21
C ARG A 568 0.21 -2.44 -11.76
N GLU A 569 -0.28 -3.14 -10.74
CA GLU A 569 0.28 -4.42 -10.28
C GLU A 569 0.11 -5.53 -11.34
N TYR A 570 -1.04 -5.60 -12.01
CA TYR A 570 -1.26 -6.48 -13.18
C TYR A 570 -0.29 -6.16 -14.32
N LEU A 571 -0.15 -4.88 -14.71
CA LEU A 571 0.75 -4.48 -15.81
C LEU A 571 2.22 -4.74 -15.48
N TYR A 572 2.62 -4.59 -14.21
CA TYR A 572 3.96 -4.96 -13.75
C TYR A 572 4.20 -6.46 -13.85
N ARG A 573 3.24 -7.30 -13.42
CA ARG A 573 3.33 -8.77 -13.54
C ARG A 573 3.43 -9.21 -14.99
N LYS A 574 2.58 -8.69 -15.89
CA LYS A 574 2.67 -8.93 -17.34
C LYS A 574 4.05 -8.54 -17.90
N GLY A 575 4.66 -7.48 -17.37
CA GLY A 575 6.03 -7.06 -17.73
C GLY A 575 7.15 -7.98 -17.24
N LEU A 576 6.89 -8.89 -16.29
CA LEU A 576 7.83 -9.92 -15.83
C LEU A 576 7.67 -11.25 -16.57
N GLU A 577 6.47 -11.60 -17.02
CA GLU A 577 6.16 -12.88 -17.72
C GLU A 577 7.16 -13.22 -18.83
N GLY A 578 7.58 -12.25 -19.66
CA GLY A 578 8.55 -12.50 -20.73
C GLY A 578 9.93 -12.98 -20.23
N LYS A 579 10.33 -12.56 -19.03
CA LYS A 579 11.58 -12.98 -18.37
C LYS A 579 11.38 -14.30 -17.64
N GLU A 580 10.28 -14.44 -16.90
CA GLU A 580 9.92 -15.66 -16.17
C GLU A 580 9.74 -16.85 -17.13
N ARG A 581 9.11 -16.61 -18.29
CA ARG A 581 8.99 -17.58 -19.38
C ARG A 581 10.35 -17.98 -19.97
N SER A 582 11.24 -17.02 -20.22
CA SER A 582 12.60 -17.35 -20.72
C SER A 582 13.38 -18.17 -19.69
N LEU A 583 13.27 -17.83 -18.39
CA LEU A 583 13.86 -18.63 -17.32
C LEU A 583 13.27 -20.04 -17.24
N TYR A 584 11.95 -20.19 -17.38
CA TYR A 584 11.28 -21.49 -17.47
C TYR A 584 11.74 -22.31 -18.69
N GLU A 585 11.79 -21.70 -19.88
CA GLU A 585 12.26 -22.37 -21.10
C GLU A 585 13.74 -22.81 -20.96
N HIS A 586 14.59 -22.01 -20.31
CA HIS A 586 15.97 -22.40 -19.97
C HIS A 586 16.04 -23.53 -18.93
N LYS A 587 15.19 -23.50 -17.89
CA LYS A 587 15.12 -24.57 -16.88
C LYS A 587 14.62 -25.88 -17.49
N GLN A 588 13.64 -25.86 -18.38
CA GLN A 588 13.18 -27.04 -19.12
C GLN A 588 14.25 -27.59 -20.08
N GLN A 589 14.98 -26.73 -20.78
CA GLN A 589 16.12 -27.16 -21.60
C GLN A 589 17.23 -27.82 -20.76
N LEU A 590 17.52 -27.28 -19.57
CA LEU A 590 18.48 -27.87 -18.63
C LEU A 590 17.98 -29.20 -18.05
N LYS A 591 16.71 -29.27 -17.63
CA LYS A 591 16.04 -30.48 -17.14
C LYS A 591 16.08 -31.59 -18.20
N GLU A 592 15.87 -31.27 -19.48
CA GLU A 592 15.97 -32.21 -20.59
C GLU A 592 17.41 -32.59 -20.95
N ALA A 593 18.38 -31.66 -20.90
CA ALA A 593 19.79 -31.99 -21.12
C ALA A 593 20.31 -32.98 -20.06
N ILE A 594 19.99 -32.74 -18.78
CA ILE A 594 20.29 -33.64 -17.66
C ILE A 594 19.58 -34.99 -17.85
N ARG A 595 18.27 -34.99 -18.15
CA ARG A 595 17.47 -36.22 -18.34
C ARG A 595 17.94 -37.08 -19.50
N SER A 596 18.38 -36.46 -20.60
CA SER A 596 18.82 -37.15 -21.82
C SER A 596 20.32 -37.41 -21.89
N GLY A 597 21.09 -37.01 -20.86
CA GLY A 597 22.56 -37.16 -20.82
C GLY A 597 23.31 -36.34 -21.89
N LYS A 598 22.66 -35.35 -22.52
CA LYS A 598 23.22 -34.56 -23.62
C LYS A 598 24.02 -33.38 -23.09
N ALA A 599 25.07 -33.01 -23.83
CA ALA A 599 25.89 -31.84 -23.51
C ALA A 599 25.03 -30.55 -23.48
N ILE A 600 25.14 -29.81 -22.37
CA ILE A 600 24.31 -28.64 -22.09
C ILE A 600 24.55 -27.54 -23.15
N PRO A 601 23.49 -26.86 -23.66
CA PRO A 601 23.62 -25.77 -24.64
C PRO A 601 24.60 -24.67 -24.19
N THR A 602 25.43 -24.19 -25.12
CA THR A 602 26.54 -23.25 -24.82
C THR A 602 26.10 -21.99 -24.07
N GLU A 603 24.92 -21.48 -24.38
CA GLU A 603 24.31 -20.29 -23.75
C GLU A 603 23.99 -20.52 -22.27
N LEU A 604 23.54 -21.74 -21.90
CA LEU A 604 23.14 -22.08 -20.55
C LEU A 604 24.32 -22.38 -19.62
N ARG A 605 25.48 -22.82 -20.14
CA ARG A 605 26.64 -23.24 -19.32
C ARG A 605 27.15 -22.19 -18.32
N ARG A 606 26.94 -20.90 -18.58
CA ARG A 606 27.31 -19.81 -17.66
C ARG A 606 26.30 -19.57 -16.52
N VAL A 607 25.08 -20.07 -16.67
CA VAL A 607 23.96 -19.86 -15.74
C VAL A 607 23.52 -21.19 -15.08
N GLU A 608 23.95 -22.32 -15.63
CA GLU A 608 23.64 -23.70 -15.21
C GLU A 608 23.62 -23.88 -13.69
N SER A 609 24.73 -23.56 -13.01
CA SER A 609 24.85 -23.77 -11.57
C SER A 609 23.82 -22.97 -10.75
N LYS A 610 23.38 -21.80 -11.26
CA LYS A 610 22.33 -20.98 -10.63
C LYS A 610 20.94 -21.52 -10.94
N LEU A 611 20.66 -21.88 -12.20
CA LEU A 611 19.36 -22.45 -12.59
C LEU A 611 19.13 -23.80 -11.89
N ARG A 612 20.16 -24.63 -11.78
CA ARG A 612 20.12 -25.91 -11.07
C ARG A 612 19.84 -25.74 -9.58
N TYR A 613 20.53 -24.80 -8.92
CA TYR A 613 20.26 -24.46 -7.52
C TYR A 613 18.82 -23.94 -7.34
N GLU A 614 18.33 -23.06 -8.22
CA GLU A 614 16.93 -22.61 -8.17
C GLU A 614 15.93 -23.77 -8.34
N MET A 615 16.17 -24.69 -9.27
CA MET A 615 15.33 -25.87 -9.50
C MET A 615 15.30 -26.86 -8.32
N GLU A 616 16.27 -26.81 -7.40
CA GLU A 616 16.29 -27.63 -6.18
C GLU A 616 15.35 -27.08 -5.08
N TYR A 617 14.81 -25.85 -5.25
CA TYR A 617 13.81 -25.23 -4.35
C TYR A 617 12.45 -24.97 -5.02
N GLU A 618 12.27 -25.39 -6.28
CA GLU A 618 11.01 -25.24 -7.00
C GLU A 618 10.06 -26.39 -6.66
N ASP A 619 9.06 -26.11 -5.82
CA ASP A 619 7.92 -27.01 -5.64
C ASP A 619 7.28 -27.35 -6.99
N GLU A 620 6.78 -28.57 -7.09
CA GLU A 620 6.15 -29.14 -8.29
C GLU A 620 4.92 -28.32 -8.77
N ALA A 621 4.32 -27.52 -7.87
CA ALA A 621 3.26 -26.54 -8.13
C ALA A 621 3.75 -25.23 -8.80
N HIS A 622 5.02 -24.88 -8.60
CA HIS A 622 5.67 -23.67 -9.13
C HIS A 622 6.48 -23.94 -10.41
N GLU A 623 6.55 -25.19 -10.89
CA GLU A 623 7.31 -25.55 -12.10
C GLU A 623 6.83 -24.76 -13.34
N LYS A 624 5.55 -24.37 -13.43
CA LYS A 624 5.00 -23.62 -14.58
C LYS A 624 4.74 -22.16 -14.21
N PRO A 625 5.21 -21.18 -15.01
CA PRO A 625 4.91 -19.76 -14.78
C PRO A 625 3.40 -19.48 -14.97
N ILE A 626 2.86 -18.63 -14.09
CA ILE A 626 1.46 -18.18 -14.14
C ILE A 626 1.34 -17.04 -15.16
N ASN A 627 0.42 -17.15 -16.12
CA ASN A 627 0.20 -16.11 -17.13
C ASN A 627 -0.91 -15.14 -16.66
N HIS A 628 -0.91 -13.89 -17.13
CA HIS A 628 -2.03 -12.95 -16.93
C HIS A 628 -3.39 -13.54 -17.35
N ILE A 629 -3.39 -14.39 -18.38
CA ILE A 629 -4.57 -15.13 -18.88
C ILE A 629 -5.21 -16.00 -17.79
N ASP A 630 -4.39 -16.56 -16.89
CA ASP A 630 -4.83 -17.43 -15.78
C ASP A 630 -5.14 -16.62 -14.50
N ASP A 631 -4.40 -15.52 -14.29
CA ASP A 631 -4.63 -14.59 -13.17
C ASP A 631 -5.97 -13.82 -13.27
N GLU A 632 -6.42 -13.49 -14.49
CA GLU A 632 -7.68 -12.77 -14.74
C GLU A 632 -8.90 -13.52 -14.18
N TYR A 633 -8.96 -14.84 -14.38
CA TYR A 633 -10.07 -15.69 -13.93
C TYR A 633 -9.76 -16.52 -12.68
N LYS A 634 -8.67 -16.19 -11.96
CA LYS A 634 -8.14 -16.95 -10.81
C LYS A 634 -9.15 -17.22 -9.68
N ASN A 635 -10.07 -16.28 -9.46
CA ASN A 635 -11.10 -16.38 -8.42
C ASN A 635 -12.38 -17.11 -8.89
N ALA A 636 -12.47 -17.52 -10.16
CA ALA A 636 -13.67 -18.12 -10.70
C ALA A 636 -13.95 -19.49 -10.07
N GLY A 637 -15.20 -19.72 -9.66
CA GLY A 637 -15.59 -20.91 -8.89
C GLY A 637 -15.43 -20.76 -7.38
N MET A 638 -14.73 -19.73 -6.87
CA MET A 638 -14.86 -19.32 -5.46
C MET A 638 -16.14 -18.51 -5.21
N PHE A 639 -16.60 -17.77 -6.23
CA PHE A 639 -17.81 -16.95 -6.22
C PHE A 639 -18.59 -17.20 -7.51
N ASP A 640 -19.92 -17.14 -7.43
CA ASP A 640 -20.78 -17.17 -8.61
C ASP A 640 -20.67 -15.84 -9.39
N PRO A 641 -20.67 -15.87 -10.73
CA PRO A 641 -20.64 -14.65 -11.53
C PRO A 641 -21.89 -13.80 -11.31
N LYS A 642 -21.73 -12.49 -11.44
CA LYS A 642 -22.78 -11.48 -11.30
C LYS A 642 -22.69 -10.52 -12.48
N ILE A 643 -23.64 -10.66 -13.41
CA ILE A 643 -23.53 -10.08 -14.75
C ILE A 643 -24.47 -8.90 -14.93
N ALA A 644 -23.94 -7.79 -15.44
CA ALA A 644 -24.71 -6.62 -15.87
C ALA A 644 -24.96 -6.69 -17.38
N ILE A 645 -26.22 -6.62 -17.81
CA ILE A 645 -26.59 -6.57 -19.25
C ILE A 645 -27.08 -5.17 -19.58
N THR A 646 -26.49 -4.52 -20.58
CA THR A 646 -26.97 -3.23 -21.10
C THR A 646 -26.92 -3.20 -22.64
N THR A 647 -27.50 -2.14 -23.21
CA THR A 647 -27.74 -2.02 -24.66
C THR A 647 -26.95 -0.87 -25.29
N SER A 648 -27.02 -0.79 -26.61
CA SER A 648 -26.95 0.46 -27.37
C SER A 648 -27.79 1.57 -26.73
N ARG A 649 -27.46 2.81 -27.06
CA ARG A 649 -28.25 3.99 -26.70
C ARG A 649 -29.58 3.95 -27.46
N ASP A 650 -30.66 4.26 -26.77
CA ASP A 650 -32.03 4.35 -27.30
C ASP A 650 -32.51 3.11 -28.12
N PRO A 651 -32.48 1.90 -27.53
CA PRO A 651 -32.65 0.63 -28.24
C PRO A 651 -34.08 0.33 -28.68
N SER A 652 -34.24 -0.47 -29.74
CA SER A 652 -35.53 -0.93 -30.29
C SER A 652 -36.31 -1.86 -29.34
N SER A 653 -37.57 -2.15 -29.68
CA SER A 653 -38.37 -3.19 -29.03
C SER A 653 -37.74 -4.58 -29.14
N ARG A 654 -37.18 -4.93 -30.31
CA ARG A 654 -36.59 -6.25 -30.58
C ARG A 654 -35.27 -6.46 -29.84
N LEU A 655 -34.38 -5.46 -29.79
CA LEU A 655 -33.20 -5.51 -28.92
C LEU A 655 -33.58 -5.50 -27.42
N LYS A 656 -34.63 -4.78 -27.01
CA LYS A 656 -35.15 -4.84 -25.63
C LYS A 656 -35.64 -6.25 -25.25
N GLN A 657 -36.20 -7.02 -26.19
CA GLN A 657 -36.59 -8.43 -26.00
C GLN A 657 -35.36 -9.34 -25.95
N PHE A 658 -34.44 -9.23 -26.91
CA PHE A 658 -33.20 -10.02 -26.93
C PHE A 658 -32.34 -9.82 -25.67
N ALA A 659 -32.26 -8.60 -25.14
CA ALA A 659 -31.59 -8.30 -23.87
C ALA A 659 -32.30 -8.91 -22.64
N GLN A 660 -33.60 -9.25 -22.73
CA GLN A 660 -34.29 -10.06 -21.71
C GLN A 660 -34.01 -11.56 -21.90
N GLU A 661 -33.92 -12.05 -23.13
CA GLU A 661 -33.55 -13.44 -23.42
C GLU A 661 -32.11 -13.75 -23.00
N ILE A 662 -31.16 -12.86 -23.25
CA ILE A 662 -29.79 -12.93 -22.71
C ILE A 662 -29.79 -12.96 -21.18
N ARG A 663 -30.68 -12.22 -20.51
CA ARG A 663 -30.85 -12.27 -19.05
C ARG A 663 -31.36 -13.64 -18.56
N LEU A 664 -32.16 -14.34 -19.36
CA LEU A 664 -32.61 -15.70 -19.05
C LEU A 664 -31.55 -16.77 -19.39
N ILE A 665 -30.65 -16.50 -20.33
CA ILE A 665 -29.48 -17.36 -20.63
C ILE A 665 -28.53 -17.41 -19.43
N PHE A 666 -28.10 -16.26 -18.92
CA PHE A 666 -27.09 -16.17 -17.85
C PHE A 666 -27.72 -16.14 -16.45
N PRO A 667 -27.47 -17.15 -15.58
CA PRO A 667 -27.89 -17.08 -14.18
C PRO A 667 -27.31 -15.85 -13.48
N ASN A 668 -27.99 -15.36 -12.43
CA ASN A 668 -27.63 -14.16 -11.66
C ASN A 668 -27.54 -12.84 -12.46
N ALA A 669 -27.93 -12.82 -13.74
CA ALA A 669 -27.82 -11.64 -14.58
C ALA A 669 -28.91 -10.57 -14.31
N ILE A 670 -28.49 -9.31 -14.33
CA ILE A 670 -29.32 -8.13 -14.08
C ILE A 670 -29.22 -7.20 -15.29
N ARG A 671 -30.36 -6.82 -15.86
CA ARG A 671 -30.40 -5.82 -16.94
C ARG A 671 -30.34 -4.40 -16.36
N LEU A 672 -29.36 -3.62 -16.79
CA LEU A 672 -29.21 -2.20 -16.51
C LEU A 672 -29.80 -1.38 -17.67
N ASN A 673 -30.70 -0.45 -17.36
CA ASN A 673 -31.26 0.46 -18.35
C ASN A 673 -30.20 1.46 -18.83
N ARG A 674 -30.01 1.56 -20.15
CA ARG A 674 -28.90 2.33 -20.72
C ARG A 674 -29.03 3.84 -20.50
N GLY A 675 -30.21 4.40 -20.78
CA GLY A 675 -30.49 5.83 -20.67
C GLY A 675 -29.44 6.71 -21.35
N ALA A 676 -29.13 7.84 -20.73
CA ALA A 676 -28.10 8.78 -21.19
C ALA A 676 -26.67 8.43 -20.72
N HIS A 677 -26.46 7.27 -20.05
CA HIS A 677 -25.18 6.94 -19.43
C HIS A 677 -24.06 6.67 -20.46
N THR A 678 -22.90 7.28 -20.21
CA THR A 678 -21.68 7.03 -20.97
C THR A 678 -21.16 5.62 -20.70
N ILE A 679 -20.22 5.16 -21.53
CA ILE A 679 -19.56 3.86 -21.31
C ILE A 679 -18.75 3.86 -20.01
N GLY A 680 -18.14 5.00 -19.64
CA GLY A 680 -17.40 5.16 -18.40
C GLY A 680 -18.29 4.96 -17.18
N ASP A 681 -19.39 5.71 -17.10
CA ASP A 681 -20.35 5.65 -15.98
C ASP A 681 -20.88 4.23 -15.76
N LEU A 682 -21.08 3.46 -16.83
CA LEU A 682 -21.60 2.09 -16.76
C LEU A 682 -20.54 1.11 -16.26
N VAL A 683 -19.30 1.21 -16.74
CA VAL A 683 -18.19 0.39 -16.22
C VAL A 683 -17.89 0.75 -14.77
N GLU A 684 -17.94 2.03 -14.39
CA GLU A 684 -17.69 2.50 -13.04
C GLU A 684 -18.83 2.15 -12.07
N SER A 685 -20.09 2.23 -12.51
CA SER A 685 -21.26 1.74 -11.77
C SER A 685 -21.22 0.22 -11.60
N ALA A 686 -20.82 -0.54 -12.63
CA ALA A 686 -20.66 -1.98 -12.55
C ALA A 686 -19.53 -2.39 -11.58
N ARG A 687 -18.36 -1.71 -11.66
CA ARG A 687 -17.26 -1.85 -10.68
C ARG A 687 -17.69 -1.50 -9.25
N SER A 688 -18.47 -0.43 -9.07
CA SER A 688 -18.92 0.04 -7.75
C SER A 688 -20.02 -0.83 -7.12
N ASN A 689 -20.61 -1.75 -7.89
CA ASN A 689 -21.60 -2.71 -7.44
C ASN A 689 -21.06 -4.15 -7.45
N ASP A 690 -19.74 -4.36 -7.56
CA ASP A 690 -19.08 -5.68 -7.59
C ASP A 690 -19.71 -6.65 -8.64
N TYR A 691 -19.99 -6.16 -9.84
CA TYR A 691 -20.31 -7.04 -10.98
C TYR A 691 -19.03 -7.67 -11.55
N THR A 692 -19.09 -8.96 -11.92
CA THR A 692 -17.97 -9.69 -12.54
C THR A 692 -17.84 -9.36 -14.03
N ASP A 693 -18.97 -9.14 -14.72
CA ASP A 693 -18.98 -8.96 -16.17
C ASP A 693 -20.02 -7.92 -16.59
N LEU A 694 -19.66 -7.10 -17.57
CA LEU A 694 -20.56 -6.17 -18.24
C LEU A 694 -20.74 -6.61 -19.69
N LEU A 695 -21.98 -6.96 -20.04
CA LEU A 695 -22.42 -7.24 -21.40
C LEU A 695 -23.02 -6.00 -22.02
N LEU A 696 -22.49 -5.59 -23.18
CA LEU A 696 -23.09 -4.59 -24.05
C LEU A 696 -23.59 -5.26 -25.33
N VAL A 697 -24.87 -5.12 -25.61
CA VAL A 697 -25.51 -5.65 -26.84
C VAL A 697 -25.90 -4.50 -27.76
N THR A 698 -25.54 -4.58 -29.04
CA THR A 698 -25.86 -3.60 -30.09
C THR A 698 -26.85 -4.16 -31.11
N GLU A 699 -27.40 -3.28 -31.94
CA GLU A 699 -28.27 -3.63 -33.05
C GLU A 699 -28.02 -2.72 -34.26
N THR A 700 -28.33 -3.24 -35.45
CA THR A 700 -28.49 -2.46 -36.67
C THR A 700 -29.92 -2.65 -37.17
N ARG A 701 -30.68 -1.55 -37.23
CA ARG A 701 -32.08 -1.50 -37.74
C ARG A 701 -33.09 -2.45 -37.06
N GLY A 702 -32.80 -2.92 -35.84
CA GLY A 702 -33.69 -3.81 -35.06
C GLY A 702 -33.16 -5.24 -34.89
N GLU A 703 -32.24 -5.69 -35.74
CA GLU A 703 -31.55 -6.97 -35.55
C GLU A 703 -30.31 -6.79 -34.65
N PRO A 704 -30.12 -7.63 -33.61
CA PRO A 704 -28.92 -7.60 -32.80
C PRO A 704 -27.67 -7.98 -33.62
N ASP A 705 -26.66 -7.12 -33.62
CA ASP A 705 -25.49 -7.23 -34.52
C ASP A 705 -24.15 -7.38 -33.79
N GLY A 706 -24.11 -7.11 -32.49
CA GLY A 706 -22.87 -7.11 -31.71
C GLY A 706 -23.10 -7.46 -30.24
N LEU A 707 -22.17 -8.26 -29.71
CA LEU A 707 -22.08 -8.63 -28.30
C LEU A 707 -20.67 -8.33 -27.81
N VAL A 708 -20.55 -7.49 -26.79
CA VAL A 708 -19.28 -7.17 -26.15
C VAL A 708 -19.31 -7.69 -24.71
N VAL A 709 -18.37 -8.60 -24.41
CA VAL A 709 -18.18 -9.23 -23.10
C VAL A 709 -16.99 -8.55 -22.42
N CYS A 710 -17.24 -7.69 -21.43
CA CYS A 710 -16.20 -6.99 -20.67
C CYS A 710 -16.09 -7.57 -19.25
N HIS A 711 -15.06 -8.35 -18.98
CA HIS A 711 -14.77 -8.84 -17.63
C HIS A 711 -14.24 -7.69 -16.74
N LEU A 712 -14.65 -7.68 -15.48
CA LEU A 712 -14.35 -6.64 -14.51
C LEU A 712 -13.59 -7.24 -13.31
N PRO A 713 -12.64 -6.50 -12.70
CA PRO A 713 -12.41 -5.07 -12.87
C PRO A 713 -11.38 -4.64 -13.94
N TYR A 714 -10.56 -5.54 -14.52
CA TYR A 714 -9.39 -5.17 -15.34
C TYR A 714 -9.45 -5.54 -16.83
N GLY A 715 -10.50 -6.23 -17.28
CA GLY A 715 -10.54 -6.94 -18.57
C GLY A 715 -10.42 -8.45 -18.36
N PRO A 716 -10.41 -9.25 -19.45
CA PRO A 716 -10.37 -8.82 -20.84
C PRO A 716 -11.74 -8.32 -21.36
N THR A 717 -11.72 -7.66 -22.52
CA THR A 717 -12.94 -7.37 -23.29
C THR A 717 -12.89 -8.10 -24.63
N ALA A 718 -13.81 -9.03 -24.84
CA ALA A 718 -14.00 -9.73 -26.12
C ALA A 718 -15.18 -9.13 -26.89
N TYR A 719 -14.98 -8.89 -28.18
CA TYR A 719 -15.95 -8.30 -29.08
C TYR A 719 -16.35 -9.31 -30.15
N PHE A 720 -17.65 -9.60 -30.21
CA PHE A 720 -18.26 -10.50 -31.18
C PHE A 720 -19.27 -9.73 -32.04
N SER A 721 -19.30 -10.01 -33.34
CA SER A 721 -20.46 -9.70 -34.18
C SER A 721 -21.44 -10.87 -34.10
N ILE A 722 -22.73 -10.55 -34.03
CA ILE A 722 -23.82 -11.53 -33.99
C ILE A 722 -24.40 -11.67 -35.40
N SER A 723 -24.68 -12.90 -35.82
CA SER A 723 -25.40 -13.22 -37.06
C SER A 723 -26.47 -14.28 -36.82
N ASN A 724 -27.41 -14.41 -37.76
CA ASN A 724 -28.45 -15.45 -37.79
C ASN A 724 -29.28 -15.51 -36.49
N THR A 725 -29.71 -14.33 -36.02
CA THR A 725 -30.52 -14.12 -34.81
C THR A 725 -31.98 -14.57 -34.99
N VAL A 726 -32.36 -15.63 -34.28
CA VAL A 726 -33.77 -16.04 -34.10
C VAL A 726 -34.10 -15.91 -32.62
N LEU A 727 -35.06 -15.05 -32.27
CA LEU A 727 -35.45 -14.85 -30.88
C LEU A 727 -36.29 -16.02 -30.37
N ARG A 728 -36.31 -16.23 -29.05
CA ARG A 728 -37.20 -17.23 -28.39
C ARG A 728 -38.68 -16.96 -28.66
N HIS A 729 -39.04 -15.71 -28.96
CA HIS A 729 -40.40 -15.34 -29.36
C HIS A 729 -40.75 -15.84 -30.77
N ASP A 730 -39.74 -16.05 -31.63
CA ASP A 730 -39.84 -16.47 -33.03
C ASP A 730 -39.70 -18.01 -33.20
N ILE A 731 -39.58 -18.77 -32.10
CA ILE A 731 -39.38 -20.23 -32.09
C ILE A 731 -40.67 -20.97 -31.72
N GLU A 732 -41.09 -21.87 -32.61
CA GLU A 732 -42.18 -22.83 -32.42
C GLU A 732 -41.76 -23.98 -31.47
N ASP A 733 -42.75 -24.58 -30.77
CA ASP A 733 -42.56 -25.63 -29.74
C ASP A 733 -41.45 -25.36 -28.68
N ARG A 734 -41.37 -24.11 -28.23
CA ARG A 734 -40.39 -23.66 -27.22
C ARG A 734 -40.64 -24.27 -25.83
N ALA A 735 -39.61 -24.89 -25.25
CA ALA A 735 -39.64 -25.30 -23.84
C ALA A 735 -39.61 -24.10 -22.88
N THR A 736 -39.98 -24.32 -21.62
CA THR A 736 -39.81 -23.34 -20.53
C THR A 736 -38.34 -23.21 -20.13
N ILE A 737 -37.82 -21.97 -20.06
CA ILE A 737 -36.47 -21.75 -19.54
C ILE A 737 -36.49 -21.95 -18.02
N SER A 738 -35.71 -22.92 -17.54
CA SER A 738 -35.36 -23.02 -16.13
C SER A 738 -34.18 -22.10 -15.81
N GLU A 739 -34.24 -21.36 -14.69
CA GLU A 739 -33.11 -20.59 -14.15
C GLU A 739 -32.01 -21.47 -13.55
N ALA A 740 -32.19 -22.80 -13.55
CA ALA A 740 -31.15 -23.76 -13.16
C ALA A 740 -29.84 -23.53 -13.93
N TYR A 741 -28.72 -23.80 -13.27
CA TYR A 741 -27.38 -23.58 -13.80
C TYR A 741 -27.08 -24.61 -14.93
N PRO A 742 -26.70 -24.15 -16.15
CA PRO A 742 -26.55 -25.02 -17.31
C PRO A 742 -25.22 -25.78 -17.32
N HIS A 743 -25.23 -27.01 -17.85
CA HIS A 743 -24.01 -27.61 -18.37
C HIS A 743 -23.59 -26.91 -19.67
N LEU A 744 -22.28 -26.71 -19.85
CA LEU A 744 -21.71 -26.07 -21.03
C LEU A 744 -20.99 -27.08 -21.91
N ILE A 745 -21.20 -27.00 -23.23
CA ILE A 745 -20.49 -27.80 -24.22
C ILE A 745 -19.76 -26.86 -25.17
N PHE A 746 -18.42 -26.91 -25.15
CA PHE A 746 -17.53 -26.20 -26.07
C PHE A 746 -16.99 -27.17 -27.11
N ASN A 747 -17.32 -26.97 -28.38
CA ASN A 747 -16.86 -27.79 -29.48
C ASN A 747 -15.96 -27.02 -30.47
N GLN A 748 -14.86 -27.66 -30.91
CA GLN A 748 -13.84 -27.13 -31.82
C GLN A 748 -13.18 -25.80 -31.36
N PHE A 749 -12.84 -25.69 -30.07
CA PHE A 749 -11.99 -24.62 -29.50
C PHE A 749 -10.56 -25.13 -29.23
N GLU A 750 -9.88 -25.64 -30.26
CA GLU A 750 -8.60 -26.35 -30.10
C GLU A 750 -7.38 -25.41 -29.95
N THR A 751 -7.40 -24.24 -30.59
CA THR A 751 -6.26 -23.30 -30.59
C THR A 751 -6.12 -22.54 -29.25
N PRO A 752 -4.98 -21.87 -28.98
CA PRO A 752 -4.85 -21.01 -27.80
C PRO A 752 -5.91 -19.88 -27.74
N LEU A 753 -6.23 -19.23 -28.86
CA LEU A 753 -7.32 -18.23 -28.88
C LEU A 753 -8.70 -18.88 -28.71
N GLY A 754 -8.89 -20.09 -29.25
CA GLY A 754 -10.09 -20.90 -29.00
C GLY A 754 -10.29 -21.17 -27.51
N GLN A 755 -9.26 -21.64 -26.83
CA GLN A 755 -9.27 -21.90 -25.38
C GLN A 755 -9.48 -20.61 -24.58
N ARG A 756 -8.87 -19.49 -25.00
CA ARG A 756 -9.09 -18.15 -24.42
C ARG A 756 -10.56 -17.71 -24.51
N VAL A 757 -11.17 -17.79 -25.70
CA VAL A 757 -12.59 -17.47 -25.93
C VAL A 757 -13.50 -18.40 -25.14
N ALA A 758 -13.18 -19.69 -25.09
CA ALA A 758 -13.92 -20.67 -24.31
C ALA A 758 -13.89 -20.33 -22.81
N ASN A 759 -12.73 -19.95 -22.25
CA ASN A 759 -12.64 -19.50 -20.86
C ASN A 759 -13.45 -18.22 -20.60
N ILE A 760 -13.34 -17.19 -21.45
CA ILE A 760 -14.12 -15.95 -21.32
C ILE A 760 -15.64 -16.25 -21.26
N LEU A 761 -16.15 -17.08 -22.17
CA LEU A 761 -17.58 -17.43 -22.22
C LEU A 761 -18.00 -18.42 -21.11
N LYS A 762 -17.08 -19.27 -20.63
CA LYS A 762 -17.31 -20.25 -19.56
C LYS A 762 -17.48 -19.57 -18.20
N HIS A 763 -16.64 -18.60 -17.87
CA HIS A 763 -16.65 -17.96 -16.54
C HIS A 763 -17.85 -17.04 -16.29
N MET A 764 -18.65 -16.78 -17.33
CA MET A 764 -19.97 -16.15 -17.24
C MET A 764 -21.06 -17.05 -16.63
N PHE A 765 -20.78 -18.32 -16.36
CA PHE A 765 -21.75 -19.26 -15.78
C PHE A 765 -21.27 -19.82 -14.43
N PRO A 766 -22.17 -19.94 -13.43
CA PRO A 766 -21.90 -20.66 -12.19
C PRO A 766 -21.78 -22.17 -12.43
N VAL A 767 -21.19 -22.89 -11.48
CA VAL A 767 -20.95 -24.34 -11.59
C VAL A 767 -22.29 -25.10 -11.53
N PRO A 768 -22.65 -25.90 -12.56
CA PRO A 768 -23.88 -26.67 -12.56
C PRO A 768 -23.83 -27.85 -11.60
N LYS A 769 -25.01 -28.28 -11.13
CA LYS A 769 -25.15 -29.57 -10.44
C LYS A 769 -25.13 -30.73 -11.45
N PRO A 770 -24.74 -31.95 -11.06
CA PRO A 770 -24.75 -33.12 -11.95
C PRO A 770 -26.16 -33.61 -12.36
N ASP A 771 -27.23 -33.15 -11.70
CA ASP A 771 -28.63 -33.43 -12.04
C ASP A 771 -29.28 -32.37 -12.98
N ALA A 772 -28.50 -31.38 -13.45
CA ALA A 772 -29.02 -30.27 -14.25
C ALA A 772 -29.40 -30.71 -15.68
N LYS A 773 -30.68 -30.63 -16.02
CA LYS A 773 -31.21 -30.97 -17.35
C LYS A 773 -31.02 -29.89 -18.42
N ARG A 774 -30.41 -28.75 -18.07
CA ARG A 774 -30.23 -27.58 -18.95
C ARG A 774 -28.83 -27.62 -19.58
N VAL A 775 -28.74 -27.46 -20.89
CA VAL A 775 -27.49 -27.49 -21.65
C VAL A 775 -27.38 -26.27 -22.57
N ILE A 776 -26.22 -25.63 -22.57
CA ILE A 776 -25.84 -24.60 -23.54
C ILE A 776 -24.69 -25.15 -24.39
N THR A 777 -24.88 -25.12 -25.70
CA THR A 777 -23.89 -25.58 -26.67
C THR A 777 -23.30 -24.38 -27.41
N LEU A 778 -21.99 -24.26 -27.35
CA LEU A 778 -21.15 -23.34 -28.11
C LEU A 778 -20.33 -24.20 -29.08
N SER A 779 -20.76 -24.28 -30.34
CA SER A 779 -20.07 -25.06 -31.37
C SER A 779 -19.46 -24.14 -32.41
N ASN A 780 -18.14 -24.19 -32.54
CA ASN A 780 -17.42 -23.52 -33.62
C ASN A 780 -17.51 -24.33 -34.93
N ASP A 781 -17.91 -23.68 -36.03
CA ASP A 781 -17.57 -24.10 -37.40
C ASP A 781 -17.04 -22.90 -38.19
N ASN A 782 -15.89 -23.06 -38.86
CA ASN A 782 -15.25 -22.03 -39.68
C ASN A 782 -15.05 -20.66 -38.98
N ASP A 783 -14.79 -20.67 -37.67
CA ASP A 783 -14.64 -19.49 -36.80
C ASP A 783 -15.92 -18.68 -36.55
N TYR A 784 -17.08 -19.26 -36.86
CA TYR A 784 -18.40 -18.86 -36.37
C TYR A 784 -18.83 -19.79 -35.23
N VAL A 785 -19.13 -19.22 -34.07
CA VAL A 785 -19.56 -19.96 -32.88
C VAL A 785 -21.08 -19.96 -32.81
N SER A 786 -21.71 -21.05 -33.25
CA SER A 786 -23.15 -21.27 -33.10
C SER A 786 -23.51 -21.48 -31.62
N PHE A 787 -24.32 -20.57 -31.08
CA PHE A 787 -24.94 -20.69 -29.76
C PHE A 787 -26.31 -21.38 -29.90
N ARG A 788 -26.55 -22.42 -29.10
CA ARG A 788 -27.87 -23.08 -28.97
C ARG A 788 -28.14 -23.41 -27.50
N HIS A 789 -29.39 -23.29 -27.06
CA HIS A 789 -29.79 -23.50 -25.66
C HIS A 789 -30.94 -24.51 -25.55
N HIS A 790 -30.65 -25.67 -24.98
CA HIS A 790 -31.56 -26.81 -24.89
C HIS A 790 -31.83 -27.23 -23.45
N VAL A 791 -32.90 -28.00 -23.27
CA VAL A 791 -33.11 -28.91 -22.14
C VAL A 791 -33.13 -30.33 -22.70
N PHE A 792 -32.47 -31.26 -21.99
CA PHE A 792 -32.44 -32.66 -22.37
C PHE A 792 -33.27 -33.52 -21.42
N LYS A 793 -33.83 -34.59 -21.98
CA LYS A 793 -34.56 -35.63 -21.26
C LYS A 793 -33.98 -36.98 -21.68
N VAL A 794 -33.62 -37.80 -20.70
CA VAL A 794 -33.09 -39.15 -20.95
C VAL A 794 -34.25 -40.14 -20.90
N THR A 795 -34.43 -40.88 -21.98
CA THR A 795 -35.53 -41.85 -22.17
C THR A 795 -34.92 -43.21 -22.49
N GLY A 796 -34.68 -43.99 -21.43
CA GLY A 796 -34.02 -45.29 -21.52
C GLY A 796 -32.54 -45.16 -21.91
N ARG A 797 -32.24 -45.37 -23.19
CA ARG A 797 -30.89 -45.23 -23.77
C ARG A 797 -30.71 -44.00 -24.66
N GLU A 798 -31.80 -43.32 -25.01
CA GLU A 798 -31.77 -42.16 -25.91
C GLU A 798 -31.91 -40.84 -25.14
N VAL A 799 -31.52 -39.74 -25.79
CA VAL A 799 -31.50 -38.40 -25.22
C VAL A 799 -32.31 -37.47 -26.13
N GLU A 800 -33.54 -37.18 -25.71
CA GLU A 800 -34.40 -36.18 -26.33
C GLU A 800 -33.86 -34.77 -26.02
N LEU A 801 -33.82 -33.89 -27.03
CA LEU A 801 -33.50 -32.46 -26.90
C LEU A 801 -34.71 -31.62 -27.28
N GLN A 802 -35.06 -30.64 -26.43
CA GLN A 802 -35.99 -29.57 -26.78
C GLN A 802 -35.28 -28.21 -26.63
N GLU A 803 -35.52 -27.28 -27.55
CA GLU A 803 -34.89 -25.95 -27.54
C GLU A 803 -35.67 -24.97 -26.65
N CYS A 804 -34.94 -24.05 -26.01
CA CYS A 804 -35.49 -23.23 -24.92
C CYS A 804 -35.26 -21.72 -25.11
N GLY A 805 -34.20 -21.32 -25.84
CA GLY A 805 -33.72 -19.93 -25.94
C GLY A 805 -33.38 -19.55 -27.38
N PRO A 806 -32.90 -18.30 -27.61
CA PRO A 806 -32.59 -17.81 -28.95
C PRO A 806 -31.45 -18.58 -29.62
N ARG A 807 -31.51 -18.64 -30.96
CA ARG A 807 -30.41 -19.07 -31.83
C ARG A 807 -29.65 -17.85 -32.32
N PHE A 808 -28.33 -17.93 -32.33
CA PHE A 808 -27.46 -16.98 -33.01
C PHE A 808 -26.08 -17.58 -33.25
N GLU A 809 -25.27 -16.89 -34.03
CA GLU A 809 -23.85 -17.17 -34.25
C GLU A 809 -23.00 -15.98 -33.84
N LEU A 810 -21.89 -16.25 -33.14
CA LEU A 810 -20.93 -15.26 -32.71
C LEU A 810 -19.64 -15.40 -33.53
N GLN A 811 -19.25 -14.34 -34.24
CA GLN A 811 -17.93 -14.23 -34.85
C GLN A 811 -17.07 -13.27 -34.04
N LEU A 812 -15.96 -13.78 -33.48
CA LEU A 812 -15.00 -12.93 -32.76
C LEU A 812 -14.27 -12.02 -33.74
N TYR A 813 -14.24 -10.70 -33.47
CA TYR A 813 -13.44 -9.76 -34.26
C TYR A 813 -12.33 -9.06 -33.47
N GLN A 814 -12.40 -8.99 -32.14
CA GLN A 814 -11.38 -8.32 -31.32
C GLN A 814 -11.35 -8.85 -29.88
N VAL A 815 -10.15 -8.92 -29.29
CA VAL A 815 -9.92 -9.15 -27.85
C VAL A 815 -8.95 -8.09 -27.34
N LYS A 816 -9.31 -7.41 -26.25
CA LYS A 816 -8.48 -6.42 -25.56
C LYS A 816 -8.16 -6.86 -24.14
N LEU A 817 -6.93 -6.60 -23.70
CA LEU A 817 -6.46 -6.85 -22.33
C LEU A 817 -6.86 -5.73 -21.35
N GLY A 818 -8.07 -5.18 -21.52
CA GLY A 818 -8.60 -4.05 -20.76
C GLY A 818 -10.12 -4.01 -20.80
N THR A 819 -10.69 -3.13 -20.01
CA THR A 819 -12.15 -2.90 -19.91
C THR A 819 -12.67 -1.93 -20.98
N LEU A 820 -13.98 -1.90 -21.18
CA LEU A 820 -14.67 -1.20 -22.27
C LEU A 820 -14.48 0.35 -22.30
N ASP A 821 -14.14 0.95 -21.15
CA ASP A 821 -13.71 2.34 -20.97
C ASP A 821 -12.29 2.61 -21.49
N GLN A 822 -11.39 1.62 -21.41
CA GLN A 822 -9.96 1.75 -21.74
C GLN A 822 -9.71 1.60 -23.25
N LYS A 823 -9.98 2.66 -24.01
CA LYS A 823 -9.75 2.70 -25.48
C LYS A 823 -8.31 2.35 -25.86
N GLU A 824 -7.34 2.84 -25.09
CA GLU A 824 -5.89 2.62 -25.27
C GLU A 824 -5.41 1.21 -24.89
N ALA A 825 -6.27 0.34 -24.34
CA ALA A 825 -5.86 -1.00 -23.94
C ALA A 825 -5.35 -1.84 -25.12
N GLU A 826 -4.26 -2.56 -24.88
CA GLU A 826 -3.59 -3.45 -25.83
C GLU A 826 -4.54 -4.50 -26.40
N ASN A 827 -4.46 -4.72 -27.71
CA ASN A 827 -5.23 -5.76 -28.39
C ASN A 827 -4.47 -7.09 -28.29
N GLU A 828 -5.03 -8.07 -27.58
CA GLU A 828 -4.54 -9.45 -27.57
C GLU A 828 -4.68 -10.07 -28.97
N TRP A 829 -5.81 -9.80 -29.63
CA TRP A 829 -6.08 -10.26 -30.98
C TRP A 829 -7.06 -9.33 -31.72
N VAL A 830 -6.93 -9.23 -33.04
CA VAL A 830 -7.85 -8.52 -33.94
C VAL A 830 -7.98 -9.28 -35.25
N LEU A 831 -9.21 -9.42 -35.75
CA LEU A 831 -9.50 -9.94 -37.08
C LEU A 831 -8.98 -8.95 -38.14
N ARG A 832 -8.11 -9.43 -39.04
CA ARG A 832 -7.53 -8.62 -40.12
C ARG A 832 -8.02 -9.13 -41.48
N PRO A 833 -9.23 -8.74 -41.94
CA PRO A 833 -9.84 -9.30 -43.15
C PRO A 833 -9.08 -8.96 -44.43
N TYR A 834 -8.40 -7.80 -44.47
CA TYR A 834 -7.67 -7.28 -45.63
C TYR A 834 -6.25 -7.88 -45.81
N MET A 835 -5.94 -9.03 -45.21
CA MET A 835 -4.68 -9.75 -45.45
C MET A 835 -4.86 -10.84 -46.51
N ASN A 836 -3.92 -11.00 -47.43
CA ASN A 836 -3.96 -12.02 -48.49
C ASN A 836 -4.13 -13.46 -47.96
N SER A 837 -3.68 -13.72 -46.72
CA SER A 837 -3.82 -15.01 -46.04
C SER A 837 -5.11 -15.17 -45.21
N ALA A 838 -5.94 -14.12 -45.06
CA ALA A 838 -7.07 -14.10 -44.13
C ALA A 838 -8.06 -15.25 -44.39
N LYS A 839 -8.50 -15.42 -45.64
CA LYS A 839 -9.42 -16.51 -46.04
C LYS A 839 -8.87 -17.93 -45.85
N LYS A 840 -7.57 -18.09 -45.58
CA LYS A 840 -6.91 -19.38 -45.30
C LYS A 840 -6.61 -19.60 -43.82
N ARG A 841 -6.63 -18.54 -42.99
CA ARG A 841 -6.25 -18.60 -41.57
C ARG A 841 -7.47 -18.90 -40.72
N ARG A 842 -7.53 -20.14 -40.22
CA ARG A 842 -8.44 -20.51 -39.13
C ARG A 842 -7.89 -20.00 -37.80
N VAL A 843 -8.77 -19.55 -36.91
CA VAL A 843 -8.38 -18.78 -35.73
C VAL A 843 -8.69 -19.51 -34.43
N LEU A 844 -9.81 -20.22 -34.35
CA LEU A 844 -10.28 -20.90 -33.13
C LEU A 844 -9.97 -22.40 -33.14
N TYR A 845 -9.78 -23.04 -34.31
CA TYR A 845 -9.61 -24.50 -34.45
C TYR A 845 -8.48 -24.92 -35.42
N LEU A 846 -7.92 -26.13 -35.25
CA LEU A 846 -6.69 -26.55 -35.94
C LEU A 846 -6.94 -27.38 -37.21
N LYS A 847 -7.94 -28.27 -37.23
CA LYS A 847 -8.31 -29.08 -38.42
C LYS A 847 -9.83 -29.23 -38.53
N LYS A 848 -10.38 -29.29 -39.75
CA LYS A 848 -11.81 -29.61 -39.91
C LYS A 848 -12.04 -31.08 -39.56
N ARG A 849 -12.59 -31.33 -38.38
CA ARG A 849 -13.40 -32.52 -38.11
C ARG A 849 -14.80 -32.24 -38.64
N VAL A 850 -15.56 -33.30 -38.95
CA VAL A 850 -16.97 -33.16 -39.34
C VAL A 850 -17.72 -32.37 -38.24
N ALA A 851 -18.51 -31.38 -38.64
CA ALA A 851 -19.36 -30.66 -37.71
C ALA A 851 -20.48 -31.60 -37.23
N TRP A 852 -20.76 -31.61 -35.92
CA TRP A 852 -21.74 -32.50 -35.30
C TRP A 852 -23.10 -32.30 -35.98
N ASN A 853 -23.61 -33.32 -36.65
CA ASN A 853 -24.89 -33.24 -37.33
C ASN A 853 -25.99 -33.37 -36.27
N THR A 854 -26.76 -32.30 -36.06
CA THR A 854 -27.29 -31.94 -34.74
C THR A 854 -28.48 -32.79 -34.26
N SER A 855 -28.22 -34.03 -33.86
CA SER A 855 -28.98 -34.80 -32.86
C SER A 855 -28.23 -36.08 -32.46
N LYS A 856 -27.98 -36.97 -33.43
CA LYS A 856 -27.38 -38.31 -33.19
C LYS A 856 -26.00 -38.24 -32.55
N ASP A 857 -25.11 -37.43 -33.12
CA ASP A 857 -23.73 -37.33 -32.64
C ASP A 857 -23.69 -36.81 -31.19
N PHE A 858 -24.58 -35.88 -30.84
CA PHE A 858 -24.72 -35.32 -29.49
C PHE A 858 -25.14 -36.39 -28.46
N ALA A 859 -26.13 -37.22 -28.80
CA ALA A 859 -26.56 -38.33 -27.95
C ALA A 859 -25.41 -39.33 -27.74
N GLU A 860 -24.65 -39.64 -28.79
CA GLU A 860 -23.49 -40.52 -28.71
C GLU A 860 -22.34 -39.93 -27.85
N TRP A 861 -22.15 -38.60 -27.85
CA TRP A 861 -21.16 -37.92 -27.01
C TRP A 861 -21.50 -38.01 -25.52
N ILE A 862 -22.76 -37.72 -25.14
CA ILE A 862 -23.24 -37.85 -23.76
C ILE A 862 -23.12 -39.30 -23.30
N TYR A 863 -23.55 -40.25 -24.14
CA TYR A 863 -23.54 -41.67 -23.83
C TYR A 863 -22.12 -42.24 -23.66
N ARG A 864 -21.18 -41.91 -24.57
CA ARG A 864 -19.81 -42.46 -24.53
C ARG A 864 -18.90 -41.85 -23.47
N ARG A 865 -19.13 -40.61 -23.02
CA ARG A 865 -18.25 -39.95 -22.03
C ARG A 865 -18.79 -39.94 -20.61
N GLY A 866 -20.12 -39.99 -20.44
CA GLY A 866 -20.78 -39.73 -19.17
C GLY A 866 -20.67 -38.24 -18.77
N VAL A 867 -21.58 -37.80 -17.89
CA VAL A 867 -21.74 -36.36 -17.55
C VAL A 867 -20.53 -35.79 -16.77
N CYS A 868 -19.62 -36.63 -16.27
CA CYS A 868 -18.54 -36.25 -15.34
C CYS A 868 -17.12 -36.47 -15.90
N LYS A 869 -16.82 -36.08 -17.15
CA LYS A 869 -15.45 -36.17 -17.74
C LYS A 869 -14.90 -34.88 -18.37
N TYR A 870 -15.37 -33.71 -17.92
CA TYR A 870 -14.69 -32.42 -18.13
C TYR A 870 -14.55 -31.56 -16.85
N HIS A 871 -14.70 -32.19 -15.68
CA HIS A 871 -14.00 -31.78 -14.47
C HIS A 871 -12.82 -32.74 -14.22
N VAL A 872 -11.85 -32.32 -13.41
CA VAL A 872 -10.57 -33.04 -13.17
C VAL A 872 -9.66 -33.09 -14.41
N LEU A 873 -9.24 -31.91 -14.87
CA LEU A 873 -7.81 -31.62 -14.72
C LEU A 873 -7.67 -30.79 -13.43
N PRO A 874 -7.04 -31.31 -12.38
CA PRO A 874 -6.47 -30.45 -11.36
C PRO A 874 -5.20 -29.85 -11.96
N ASN A 875 -5.02 -28.54 -11.84
CA ASN A 875 -3.66 -28.03 -11.67
C ASN A 875 -3.27 -28.39 -10.23
N HIS A 876 -2.81 -29.63 -10.11
CA HIS A 876 -1.91 -30.07 -9.06
C HIS A 876 -0.60 -30.51 -9.73
N GLN A 877 0.53 -30.50 -9.04
CA GLN A 877 0.73 -30.13 -7.63
C GLN A 877 0.29 -28.68 -7.30
#